data_AF-A0AAE0CRP2-F1
#
_entry.id   AF-A0AAE0CRP2-F1
#
_cell.length_a   1.000
_cell.length_b   1.000
_cell.length_c   1.000
_cell.angle_alpha   90.00
_cell.angle_beta   90.00
_cell.angle_gamma   90.00
#
_symmetry.space_group_name_H-M   'P 1'
#
loop_
_entity.id
_entity.type
_entity.pdbx_description
1 polymer ?
#
loop_
_entity_poly.entity_id
_entity_poly.type
_entity_poly.pdbx_seq_one_letter_code
_entity_poly.pdbx_strand_id
1 'polypeptide(L)'
;MEFLPSSQTAAVTAVSAFVIFVFSLFFISTKVIRKRSKKRAAPEAGGAWPVIGHLHLLGGPEPAHRVLANMADKYGPIFTFKMGVHQALVASDWEIAKECLTTNDKVFANRPQTIAMELLGYNYSMVGFSPYGPYWRQARKIATLELLSNHRLEKLKHVRQSEMRTSVKELYEVWSKNKYSGSNKVLVEMKRWFGDVTLNVILKLIVGKRLSDGDGWKEELATFFEWSGKFLLADALPFLRWLDIGGEQKSMKKLAKKFDIIAQGWLEEHKKRRSSGEAREDEDFMDVMITILQDGAQLFPGRDADTVNKATCLAMILAASDTTTVTLTWVLTLLLNHPDVLRKAQHELDIHVGSERQVNESDIKNLVYLQAIIKETLRLYPAGPLSVPHESMEDCTVSGYHVPAGTRLLVNLWRIQRDPAVWSDPCEFKPERFLTTHKDFDVRGNNHEYTPFSSGRRMCPGVSFALQVLQLTLASLIHGFDLETQSNEAVDTSEGIALTYVKVSPLEVLLSPRLSPSLIIVGKRCSENDGWKEELTTFFEWHGKFLVSDALPFLRWLDIGGDQKSMKKAAKELDIVVQGWLEEHKKKKASGETKEDEDFMDVMISLLQNDPQLFPGRDADYANKATCLAMILAASDTVMLTLIWALTLLLNHRDVLKKAQHELDIHVGSKRKVKESDLKNLVYLQAIIKETMRLYPTAPLSLPHESMEDCTVSGYHIPAQTRLFVNLWMIHRDPTVWSDPYEFQPERFLTTHKDFDVRGQNFEYMPFSSGRRMCPGVSFALQVLQLTLASLIQGFDLETQSNEPVDTSEGIGLTFVKASPLDVLVSPRLSPSLYA
;
A
#
# COMPACT_ATOMS: atom_id res chain seq x y z
N MET A 1 -55.52 19.31 64.98
CA MET A 1 -55.50 17.94 64.44
C MET A 1 -56.29 17.97 63.14
N GLU A 2 -55.61 18.21 62.02
CA GLU A 2 -56.22 18.14 60.69
C GLU A 2 -55.54 17.02 59.92
N PHE A 3 -56.38 16.17 59.35
CA PHE A 3 -56.06 14.94 58.65
C PHE A 3 -55.35 15.24 57.31
N LEU A 4 -54.20 14.59 57.10
CA LEU A 4 -53.55 14.49 55.79
C LEU A 4 -54.34 13.53 54.86
N PRO A 5 -54.32 13.77 53.54
CA PRO A 5 -55.27 13.16 52.60
C PRO A 5 -54.92 11.71 52.26
N SER A 6 -55.90 10.83 52.44
CA SER A 6 -55.87 9.37 52.22
C SER A 6 -55.63 8.91 50.77
N SER A 7 -55.57 9.84 49.80
CA SER A 7 -55.47 9.49 48.38
C SER A 7 -54.06 9.15 47.91
N GLN A 8 -53.01 9.78 48.48
CA GLN A 8 -51.63 9.50 48.07
C GLN A 8 -51.12 8.15 48.63
N THR A 9 -51.53 7.78 49.85
CA THR A 9 -51.22 6.48 50.45
C THR A 9 -51.88 5.32 49.71
N ALA A 10 -53.10 5.51 49.20
CA ALA A 10 -53.82 4.51 48.42
C ALA A 10 -53.18 4.29 47.03
N ALA A 11 -52.70 5.35 46.38
CA ALA A 11 -51.99 5.24 45.10
C ALA A 11 -50.63 4.52 45.25
N VAL A 12 -49.85 4.85 46.29
CA VAL A 12 -48.56 4.20 46.54
C VAL A 12 -48.73 2.73 46.92
N THR A 13 -49.74 2.38 47.71
CA THR A 13 -50.04 0.98 48.05
C THR A 13 -50.57 0.19 46.86
N ALA A 14 -51.41 0.79 45.99
CA ALA A 14 -51.88 0.15 44.76
C ALA A 14 -50.73 -0.12 43.76
N VAL A 15 -49.83 0.84 43.57
CA VAL A 15 -48.64 0.66 42.72
C VAL A 15 -47.71 -0.40 43.30
N SER A 16 -47.47 -0.38 44.62
CA SER A 16 -46.64 -1.39 45.29
C SER A 16 -47.24 -2.79 45.20
N ALA A 17 -48.55 -2.93 45.40
CA ALA A 17 -49.26 -4.20 45.28
C ALA A 17 -49.27 -4.72 43.84
N PHE A 18 -49.42 -3.83 42.84
CA PHE A 18 -49.33 -4.18 41.43
C PHE A 18 -47.92 -4.66 41.06
N VAL A 19 -46.87 -3.97 41.52
CA VAL A 19 -45.48 -4.40 41.33
C VAL A 19 -45.23 -5.75 41.98
N ILE A 20 -45.67 -5.97 43.22
CA ILE A 20 -45.55 -7.26 43.92
C ILE A 20 -46.32 -8.36 43.20
N PHE A 21 -47.52 -8.07 42.69
CA PHE A 21 -48.35 -9.03 41.95
C PHE A 21 -47.71 -9.42 40.61
N VAL A 22 -47.18 -8.47 39.85
CA VAL A 22 -46.43 -8.72 38.61
C VAL A 22 -45.14 -9.50 38.91
N PHE A 23 -44.43 -9.16 39.99
CA PHE A 23 -43.24 -9.90 40.44
C PHE A 23 -43.57 -11.34 40.85
N SER A 24 -44.70 -11.53 41.51
CA SER A 24 -45.20 -12.85 41.95
C SER A 24 -45.64 -13.70 40.75
N LEU A 25 -46.35 -13.12 39.78
CA LEU A 25 -46.72 -13.78 38.53
C LEU A 25 -45.50 -14.15 37.68
N PHE A 26 -44.46 -13.29 37.66
CA PHE A 26 -43.18 -13.60 37.01
C PHE A 26 -42.44 -14.75 37.72
N PHE A 27 -42.44 -14.78 39.06
CA PHE A 27 -41.85 -15.88 39.82
C PHE A 27 -42.64 -17.20 39.68
N ILE A 28 -43.96 -17.13 39.54
CA ILE A 28 -44.81 -18.30 39.31
C ILE A 28 -44.66 -18.79 37.87
N SER A 29 -44.62 -17.91 36.86
CA SER A 29 -44.41 -18.32 35.46
C SER A 29 -43.03 -18.94 35.24
N THR A 30 -41.98 -18.40 35.86
CA THR A 30 -40.64 -19.00 35.83
C THR A 30 -40.55 -20.34 36.56
N LYS A 31 -41.38 -20.57 37.60
CA LYS A 31 -41.51 -21.89 38.24
C LYS A 31 -42.36 -22.89 37.44
N VAL A 32 -43.38 -22.42 36.72
CA VAL A 32 -44.27 -23.27 35.90
C VAL A 32 -43.61 -23.66 34.57
N ILE A 33 -42.80 -22.79 33.97
CA ILE A 33 -41.95 -23.10 32.80
C ILE A 33 -40.80 -24.05 33.17
N ARG A 34 -40.41 -24.09 34.46
CA ARG A 34 -39.42 -25.03 35.02
C ARG A 34 -39.92 -26.48 35.19
N LYS A 35 -41.08 -26.87 34.63
CA LYS A 35 -41.43 -28.29 34.45
C LYS A 35 -40.45 -28.93 33.44
N ARG A 36 -39.38 -29.46 34.01
CA ARG A 36 -38.14 -29.96 33.39
C ARG A 36 -38.36 -30.99 32.28
N SER A 37 -37.78 -30.69 31.11
CA SER A 37 -37.15 -31.67 30.23
C SER A 37 -36.23 -32.60 31.05
N LYS A 38 -36.29 -33.92 30.80
CA LYS A 38 -35.41 -34.93 31.43
C LYS A 38 -33.93 -34.84 30.98
N LYS A 39 -33.57 -33.84 30.17
CA LYS A 39 -32.22 -33.70 29.59
C LYS A 39 -31.26 -33.05 30.59
N ARG A 40 -30.02 -33.52 30.64
CA ARG A 40 -28.94 -33.00 31.50
C ARG A 40 -28.55 -31.58 31.06
N ALA A 41 -28.74 -30.57 31.89
CA ALA A 41 -28.36 -29.18 31.59
C ALA A 41 -26.97 -28.86 32.14
N ALA A 42 -26.24 -27.96 31.48
CA ALA A 42 -24.95 -27.47 31.97
C ALA A 42 -25.13 -26.71 33.30
N PRO A 43 -24.09 -26.66 34.17
CA PRO A 43 -24.14 -25.90 35.43
C PRO A 43 -24.59 -24.46 35.19
N GLU A 44 -25.55 -23.96 35.97
CA GLU A 44 -25.97 -22.54 35.93
C GLU A 44 -25.19 -21.76 36.99
N ALA A 45 -24.56 -20.66 36.60
CA ALA A 45 -23.86 -19.77 37.51
C ALA A 45 -24.81 -19.26 38.61
N GLY A 46 -24.31 -19.18 39.84
CA GLY A 46 -25.03 -18.57 40.96
C GLY A 46 -24.93 -17.04 40.93
N GLY A 47 -25.88 -16.38 41.61
CA GLY A 47 -25.87 -14.93 41.80
C GLY A 47 -26.73 -14.13 40.80
N ALA A 48 -27.56 -14.79 39.98
CA ALA A 48 -28.46 -14.11 39.06
C ALA A 48 -29.43 -13.17 39.78
N TRP A 49 -29.46 -11.89 39.39
CA TRP A 49 -30.48 -10.94 39.86
C TRP A 49 -31.78 -11.12 39.07
N PRO A 50 -32.95 -10.79 39.65
CA PRO A 50 -34.20 -10.73 38.90
C PRO A 50 -34.03 -9.84 37.66
N VAL A 51 -34.60 -10.27 36.54
CA VAL A 51 -34.68 -9.51 35.27
C VAL A 51 -33.35 -9.34 34.53
N ILE A 52 -32.29 -8.78 35.12
CA ILE A 52 -31.00 -8.53 34.45
C ILE A 52 -30.03 -9.73 34.47
N GLY A 53 -30.31 -10.77 35.26
CA GLY A 53 -29.45 -11.94 35.37
C GLY A 53 -28.08 -11.61 35.96
N HIS A 54 -27.00 -11.96 35.27
CA HIS A 54 -25.62 -11.83 35.72
C HIS A 54 -24.88 -10.64 35.10
N LEU A 55 -25.56 -9.75 34.37
CA LEU A 55 -24.91 -8.61 33.72
C LEU A 55 -24.15 -7.71 34.70
N HIS A 56 -24.62 -7.61 35.95
CA HIS A 56 -23.95 -6.89 37.02
C HIS A 56 -22.54 -7.44 37.36
N LEU A 57 -22.25 -8.70 37.03
CA LEU A 57 -20.91 -9.29 37.19
C LEU A 57 -19.94 -8.87 36.09
N LEU A 58 -20.45 -8.44 34.94
CA LEU A 58 -19.65 -8.07 33.76
C LEU A 58 -19.46 -6.56 33.60
N GLY A 59 -20.06 -5.74 34.48
CA GLY A 59 -19.97 -4.28 34.45
C GLY A 59 -18.90 -3.67 35.38
N GLY A 60 -18.03 -4.51 35.95
CA GLY A 60 -16.95 -4.08 36.85
C GLY A 60 -15.70 -3.57 36.11
N PRO A 61 -14.64 -3.18 36.85
CA PRO A 61 -13.37 -2.72 36.26
C PRO A 61 -12.56 -3.85 35.61
N GLU A 62 -12.86 -5.12 35.94
CA GLU A 62 -12.18 -6.28 35.38
C GLU A 62 -12.80 -6.68 34.01
N PRO A 63 -11.98 -6.97 32.98
CA PRO A 63 -12.49 -7.41 31.68
C PRO A 63 -13.32 -8.70 31.74
N ALA A 64 -14.34 -8.78 30.89
CA ALA A 64 -15.30 -9.89 30.89
C ALA A 64 -14.66 -11.28 30.70
N HIS A 65 -13.59 -11.41 29.90
CA HIS A 65 -12.91 -12.70 29.71
C HIS A 65 -12.25 -13.23 30.99
N ARG A 66 -11.72 -12.35 31.85
CA ARG A 66 -11.14 -12.74 33.13
C ARG A 66 -12.23 -13.10 34.14
N VAL A 67 -13.29 -12.31 34.22
CA VAL A 67 -14.46 -12.63 35.07
C VAL A 67 -15.02 -14.00 34.70
N LEU A 68 -15.22 -14.28 33.41
CA LEU A 68 -15.73 -15.56 32.94
C LEU A 68 -14.73 -16.72 33.14
N ALA A 69 -13.42 -16.44 33.10
CA ALA A 69 -12.39 -17.44 33.43
C ALA A 69 -12.42 -17.80 34.93
N ASN A 70 -12.51 -16.80 35.81
CA ASN A 70 -12.65 -17.01 37.26
C ASN A 70 -13.94 -17.76 37.60
N MET A 71 -15.01 -17.52 36.83
CA MET A 71 -16.25 -18.29 36.95
C MET A 71 -16.08 -19.74 36.48
N ALA A 72 -15.27 -19.99 35.45
CA ALA A 72 -14.98 -21.36 35.00
C ALA A 72 -14.25 -22.17 36.08
N ASP A 73 -13.36 -21.56 36.86
CA ASP A 73 -12.72 -22.21 38.03
C ASP A 73 -13.74 -22.66 39.08
N LYS A 74 -14.87 -21.96 39.20
CA LYS A 74 -15.92 -22.26 40.18
C LYS A 74 -16.99 -23.23 39.66
N TYR A 75 -17.43 -23.06 38.41
CA TYR A 75 -18.58 -23.79 37.85
C TYR A 75 -18.18 -24.90 36.88
N GLY A 76 -16.90 -25.00 36.54
CA GLY A 76 -16.35 -25.95 35.57
C GLY A 76 -16.12 -25.33 34.18
N PRO A 77 -15.48 -26.10 33.27
CA PRO A 77 -15.06 -25.62 31.95
C PRO A 77 -16.21 -25.28 31.00
N ILE A 78 -17.43 -25.73 31.33
CA ILE A 78 -18.67 -25.38 30.65
C ILE A 78 -19.73 -25.00 31.68
N PHE A 79 -20.30 -23.82 31.55
CA PHE A 79 -21.38 -23.35 32.40
C PHE A 79 -22.26 -22.36 31.66
N THR A 80 -23.44 -22.13 32.22
CA THR A 80 -24.44 -21.22 31.67
C THR A 80 -24.67 -20.05 32.60
N PHE A 81 -24.97 -18.89 32.04
CA PHE A 81 -25.38 -17.72 32.80
C PHE A 81 -26.41 -16.92 32.02
N LYS A 82 -27.13 -16.05 32.71
CA LYS A 82 -28.18 -15.19 32.12
C LYS A 82 -27.66 -13.79 31.82
N MET A 83 -27.82 -13.34 30.57
CA MET A 83 -27.63 -11.98 30.11
C MET A 83 -28.99 -11.32 29.89
N GLY A 84 -29.58 -10.76 30.96
CA GLY A 84 -30.97 -10.32 30.93
C GLY A 84 -31.92 -11.49 30.66
N VAL A 85 -32.73 -11.37 29.62
CA VAL A 85 -33.65 -12.42 29.17
C VAL A 85 -32.98 -13.55 28.38
N HIS A 86 -31.73 -13.38 27.97
CA HIS A 86 -31.03 -14.35 27.12
C HIS A 86 -30.17 -15.31 27.94
N GLN A 87 -30.21 -16.59 27.58
CA GLN A 87 -29.30 -17.59 28.12
C GLN A 87 -27.98 -17.55 27.36
N ALA A 88 -26.86 -17.56 28.09
CA ALA A 88 -25.51 -17.69 27.54
C ALA A 88 -24.84 -18.98 28.07
N LEU A 89 -24.03 -19.61 27.23
CA LEU A 89 -23.18 -20.76 27.49
C LEU A 89 -21.73 -20.30 27.30
N VAL A 90 -20.87 -20.60 28.27
CA VAL A 90 -19.44 -20.30 28.23
C VAL A 90 -18.68 -21.60 28.04
N ALA A 91 -17.84 -21.66 27.01
CA ALA A 91 -16.87 -22.73 26.80
C ALA A 91 -15.47 -22.21 27.11
N SER A 92 -14.82 -22.78 28.13
CA SER A 92 -13.49 -22.36 28.62
C SER A 92 -12.42 -23.47 28.52
N ASP A 93 -12.76 -24.57 27.85
CA ASP A 93 -11.88 -25.70 27.57
C ASP A 93 -11.82 -25.96 26.06
N TRP A 94 -10.68 -26.47 25.59
CA TRP A 94 -10.43 -26.65 24.16
C TRP A 94 -11.22 -27.81 23.53
N GLU A 95 -11.51 -28.88 24.27
CA GLU A 95 -12.32 -30.01 23.78
C GLU A 95 -13.76 -29.56 23.58
N ILE A 96 -14.28 -28.78 24.53
CA ILE A 96 -15.63 -28.20 24.47
C ILE A 96 -15.72 -27.17 23.34
N ALA A 97 -14.72 -26.29 23.22
CA ALA A 97 -14.67 -25.33 22.12
C ALA A 97 -14.60 -26.04 20.76
N LYS A 98 -13.82 -27.13 20.66
CA LYS A 98 -13.76 -28.00 19.47
C LYS A 98 -15.13 -28.59 19.16
N GLU A 99 -15.82 -29.17 20.13
CA GLU A 99 -17.17 -29.73 19.92
C GLU A 99 -18.16 -28.66 19.42
N CYS A 100 -18.12 -27.45 20.02
CA CYS A 100 -18.95 -26.32 19.59
C CYS A 100 -18.64 -25.85 18.16
N LEU A 101 -17.36 -25.74 17.79
CA LEU A 101 -16.90 -25.10 16.55
C LEU A 101 -16.67 -26.08 15.39
N THR A 102 -16.75 -27.39 15.63
CA THR A 102 -16.62 -28.43 14.59
C THR A 102 -17.86 -29.30 14.52
N THR A 103 -18.15 -30.08 15.57
CA THR A 103 -19.27 -31.03 15.59
C THR A 103 -20.61 -30.30 15.51
N ASN A 104 -20.74 -29.21 16.28
CA ASN A 104 -21.92 -28.35 16.30
C ASN A 104 -21.72 -27.04 15.49
N ASP A 105 -20.77 -27.01 14.55
CA ASP A 105 -20.35 -25.79 13.84
C ASP A 105 -21.51 -25.07 13.14
N LYS A 106 -22.43 -25.86 12.57
CA LYS A 106 -23.62 -25.39 11.87
C LYS A 106 -24.62 -24.88 12.88
N VAL A 107 -24.85 -25.58 13.99
CA VAL A 107 -25.80 -25.18 15.03
C VAL A 107 -25.42 -23.82 15.60
N PHE A 108 -24.15 -23.64 15.93
CA PHE A 108 -23.60 -22.39 16.46
C PHE A 108 -23.17 -21.40 15.36
N ALA A 109 -23.53 -21.61 14.10
CA ALA A 109 -23.12 -20.69 13.04
C ALA A 109 -23.84 -19.34 13.08
N ASN A 110 -24.91 -19.18 13.88
CA ASN A 110 -25.66 -17.92 13.95
C ASN A 110 -24.97 -16.87 14.85
N ARG A 111 -25.40 -15.61 14.70
CA ARG A 111 -24.95 -14.48 15.52
C ARG A 111 -26.14 -13.92 16.30
N PRO A 112 -25.96 -13.52 17.57
CA PRO A 112 -27.01 -12.84 18.31
C PRO A 112 -27.41 -11.53 17.65
N GLN A 113 -28.71 -11.24 17.61
CA GLN A 113 -29.23 -9.97 17.11
C GLN A 113 -29.14 -8.90 18.20
N THR A 114 -28.12 -8.06 18.12
CA THR A 114 -27.89 -6.93 19.04
C THR A 114 -28.26 -5.60 18.38
N ILE A 115 -28.72 -4.64 19.18
CA ILE A 115 -29.04 -3.27 18.73
C ILE A 115 -27.83 -2.60 18.06
N ALA A 116 -26.61 -2.84 18.57
CA ALA A 116 -25.39 -2.32 17.96
C ALA A 116 -25.27 -2.71 16.48
N MET A 117 -25.52 -3.97 16.15
CA MET A 117 -25.43 -4.50 14.78
C MET A 117 -26.65 -4.16 13.91
N GLU A 118 -27.79 -3.86 14.53
CA GLU A 118 -28.93 -3.26 13.83
C GLU A 118 -28.55 -1.85 13.32
N LEU A 119 -28.00 -1.02 14.21
CA LEU A 119 -27.76 0.40 13.95
C LEU A 119 -26.44 0.65 13.19
N LEU A 120 -25.34 0.05 13.63
CA LEU A 120 -24.00 0.26 13.06
C LEU A 120 -23.69 -0.74 11.92
N GLY A 121 -24.30 -1.93 11.97
CA GLY A 121 -24.00 -3.04 11.07
C GLY A 121 -24.82 -3.06 9.77
N TYR A 122 -25.38 -1.93 9.34
CA TYR A 122 -26.30 -1.83 8.18
C TYR A 122 -27.45 -2.85 8.27
N ASN A 123 -28.16 -2.88 9.40
CA ASN A 123 -29.21 -3.86 9.68
C ASN A 123 -28.72 -5.31 9.45
N TYR A 124 -27.65 -5.67 10.17
CA TYR A 124 -27.02 -6.99 10.16
C TYR A 124 -26.42 -7.41 8.80
N SER A 125 -26.08 -6.46 7.92
CA SER A 125 -25.43 -6.74 6.63
C SER A 125 -23.91 -6.95 6.77
N MET A 126 -23.28 -6.48 7.85
CA MET A 126 -21.84 -6.72 8.04
C MET A 126 -21.53 -8.21 8.28
N VAL A 127 -20.79 -8.82 7.36
CA VAL A 127 -20.56 -10.28 7.26
C VAL A 127 -20.07 -10.95 8.56
N GLY A 128 -19.31 -10.25 9.41
CA GLY A 128 -18.84 -10.76 10.70
C GLY A 128 -19.97 -11.03 11.70
N PHE A 129 -21.02 -10.21 11.64
CA PHE A 129 -22.13 -10.15 12.61
C PHE A 129 -23.48 -10.55 12.01
N SER A 130 -23.57 -10.76 10.69
CA SER A 130 -24.79 -11.22 10.04
C SER A 130 -25.28 -12.56 10.57
N PRO A 131 -26.61 -12.75 10.75
CA PRO A 131 -27.20 -14.05 10.98
C PRO A 131 -26.81 -15.08 9.91
N TYR A 132 -26.77 -16.35 10.30
CA TYR A 132 -26.44 -17.42 9.36
C TYR A 132 -27.58 -17.61 8.36
N GLY A 133 -27.23 -17.67 7.08
CA GLY A 133 -28.23 -17.82 6.02
C GLY A 133 -27.63 -17.69 4.62
N PRO A 134 -28.48 -17.69 3.57
CA PRO A 134 -28.05 -17.48 2.19
C PRO A 134 -27.22 -16.20 2.00
N TYR A 135 -27.67 -15.07 2.57
CA TYR A 135 -26.98 -13.79 2.52
C TYR A 135 -25.53 -13.89 3.02
N TRP A 136 -25.35 -14.36 4.26
CA TRP A 136 -24.02 -14.47 4.87
C TRP A 136 -23.10 -15.41 4.09
N ARG A 137 -23.62 -16.56 3.61
CA ARG A 137 -22.84 -17.51 2.82
C ARG A 137 -22.31 -16.85 1.54
N GLN A 138 -23.14 -16.09 0.84
CA GLN A 138 -22.76 -15.42 -0.40
C GLN A 138 -21.79 -14.25 -0.14
N ALA A 139 -22.09 -13.38 0.83
CA ALA A 139 -21.22 -12.26 1.19
C ALA A 139 -19.83 -12.75 1.66
N ARG A 140 -19.79 -13.79 2.49
CA ARG A 140 -18.53 -14.43 2.91
C ARG A 140 -17.77 -15.04 1.75
N LYS A 141 -18.46 -15.73 0.84
CA LYS A 141 -17.84 -16.33 -0.36
C LYS A 141 -17.17 -15.25 -1.21
N ILE A 142 -17.86 -14.15 -1.49
CA ILE A 142 -17.32 -13.03 -2.27
C ILE A 142 -16.09 -12.43 -1.58
N ALA A 143 -16.20 -12.04 -0.31
CA ALA A 143 -15.07 -11.47 0.42
C ALA A 143 -13.85 -12.42 0.48
N THR A 144 -14.10 -13.72 0.62
CA THR A 144 -13.03 -14.72 0.65
C THR A 144 -12.35 -14.89 -0.70
N LEU A 145 -13.12 -15.00 -1.79
CA LEU A 145 -12.56 -15.27 -3.12
C LEU A 145 -11.88 -14.04 -3.73
N GLU A 146 -12.53 -12.89 -3.62
CA GLU A 146 -12.20 -11.69 -4.40
C GLU A 146 -11.25 -10.73 -3.68
N LEU A 147 -11.13 -10.85 -2.35
CA LEU A 147 -10.22 -10.01 -1.55
C LEU A 147 -9.19 -10.86 -0.79
N LEU A 148 -9.65 -11.86 -0.04
CA LEU A 148 -8.83 -12.52 1.00
C LEU A 148 -8.17 -13.83 0.55
N SER A 149 -8.36 -14.25 -0.70
CA SER A 149 -7.72 -15.46 -1.23
C SER A 149 -6.22 -15.23 -1.38
N ASN A 150 -5.42 -16.29 -1.17
CA ASN A 150 -3.96 -16.17 -1.29
C ASN A 150 -3.53 -15.60 -2.66
N HIS A 151 -4.26 -15.94 -3.74
CA HIS A 151 -4.02 -15.41 -5.07
C HIS A 151 -4.24 -13.89 -5.13
N ARG A 152 -5.36 -13.37 -4.59
CA ARG A 152 -5.65 -11.93 -4.55
C ARG A 152 -4.66 -11.18 -3.66
N LEU A 153 -4.33 -11.75 -2.51
CA LEU A 153 -3.35 -11.18 -1.58
C LEU A 153 -1.94 -11.10 -2.20
N GLU A 154 -1.54 -12.10 -2.99
CA GLU A 154 -0.27 -12.08 -3.73
C GLU A 154 -0.29 -11.06 -4.86
N LYS A 155 -1.38 -10.99 -5.64
CA LYS A 155 -1.56 -9.99 -6.71
C LYS A 155 -1.44 -8.57 -6.17
N LEU A 156 -2.00 -8.32 -4.99
CA LEU A 156 -2.05 -6.99 -4.35
C LEU A 156 -0.89 -6.76 -3.36
N LYS A 157 0.16 -7.58 -3.36
CA LYS A 157 1.29 -7.42 -2.42
C LYS A 157 2.01 -6.09 -2.54
N HIS A 158 2.04 -5.53 -3.76
CA HIS A 158 2.69 -4.26 -4.03
C HIS A 158 2.07 -3.12 -3.21
N VAL A 159 0.75 -3.17 -2.95
CA VAL A 159 0.03 -2.19 -2.13
C VAL A 159 0.54 -2.21 -0.69
N ARG A 160 0.67 -3.39 -0.09
CA ARG A 160 1.19 -3.52 1.28
C ARG A 160 2.63 -3.05 1.38
N GLN A 161 3.46 -3.43 0.41
CA GLN A 161 4.86 -3.01 0.36
C GLN A 161 5.00 -1.49 0.17
N SER A 162 4.21 -0.88 -0.71
CA SER A 162 4.27 0.56 -0.97
C SER A 162 3.80 1.38 0.24
N GLU A 163 2.69 0.98 0.87
CA GLU A 163 2.19 1.67 2.06
C GLU A 163 3.14 1.50 3.24
N MET A 164 3.73 0.30 3.43
CA MET A 164 4.72 0.09 4.48
C MET A 164 5.97 0.94 4.28
N ARG A 165 6.53 0.99 3.05
CA ARG A 165 7.69 1.85 2.74
C ARG A 165 7.37 3.33 2.99
N THR A 166 6.19 3.77 2.57
CA THR A 166 5.75 5.16 2.79
C THR A 166 5.65 5.47 4.27
N SER A 167 5.04 4.59 5.07
CA SER A 167 4.91 4.82 6.51
C SER A 167 6.23 4.75 7.28
N VAL A 168 7.19 3.94 6.86
CA VAL A 168 8.57 3.94 7.41
C VAL A 168 9.28 5.24 7.05
N LYS A 169 9.13 5.72 5.81
CA LYS A 169 9.68 7.01 5.38
C LYS A 169 9.09 8.18 6.17
N GLU A 170 7.78 8.23 6.33
CA GLU A 170 7.10 9.26 7.14
C GLU A 170 7.56 9.24 8.59
N LEU A 171 7.73 8.05 9.18
CA LEU A 171 8.26 7.89 10.52
C LEU A 171 9.69 8.43 10.64
N TYR A 172 10.52 8.19 9.64
CA TYR A 172 11.87 8.74 9.57
C TYR A 172 11.86 10.27 9.38
N GLU A 173 10.96 10.81 8.57
CA GLU A 173 10.80 12.25 8.43
C GLU A 173 10.39 12.90 9.75
N VAL A 174 9.47 12.28 10.49
CA VAL A 174 9.08 12.70 11.85
C VAL A 174 10.29 12.66 12.78
N TRP A 175 11.10 11.60 12.72
CA TRP A 175 12.37 11.54 13.48
C TRP A 175 13.34 12.67 13.12
N SER A 176 13.47 12.99 11.83
CA SER A 176 14.41 14.02 11.36
C SER A 176 14.00 15.43 11.79
N LYS A 177 12.70 15.70 11.90
CA LYS A 177 12.12 17.01 12.21
C LYS A 177 11.88 17.22 13.70
N ASN A 178 11.44 16.19 14.43
CA ASN A 178 10.89 16.31 15.78
C ASN A 178 11.71 15.52 16.81
N LYS A 179 13.00 15.84 16.93
CA LYS A 179 13.88 15.17 17.90
C LYS A 179 13.46 15.46 19.35
N TYR A 180 13.42 14.41 20.16
CA TYR A 180 13.01 14.46 21.55
C TYR A 180 14.12 15.08 22.42
N SER A 181 13.87 16.25 23.01
CA SER A 181 14.63 16.85 24.12
C SER A 181 16.16 16.71 24.04
N GLY A 182 16.77 17.06 22.89
CA GLY A 182 18.23 17.01 22.68
C GLY A 182 18.83 15.62 22.46
N SER A 183 18.00 14.57 22.35
CA SER A 183 18.42 13.22 21.97
C SER A 183 18.33 13.00 20.46
N ASN A 184 19.03 11.99 19.94
CA ASN A 184 18.90 11.55 18.54
C ASN A 184 17.71 10.60 18.32
N LYS A 185 16.63 10.77 19.11
CA LYS A 185 15.46 9.89 19.12
C LYS A 185 14.18 10.72 18.93
N VAL A 186 13.10 10.06 18.52
CA VAL A 186 11.77 10.66 18.45
C VAL A 186 10.79 9.86 19.29
N LEU A 187 9.93 10.56 20.01
CA LEU A 187 8.85 9.93 20.76
C LEU A 187 7.63 9.74 19.86
N VAL A 188 7.15 8.51 19.75
CA VAL A 188 6.03 8.16 18.87
C VAL A 188 4.99 7.36 19.65
N GLU A 189 3.73 7.76 19.54
CA GLU A 189 2.60 6.97 20.03
C GLU A 189 2.33 5.84 19.01
N MET A 190 2.76 4.63 19.35
CA MET A 190 2.85 3.52 18.42
C MET A 190 1.49 2.95 18.05
N LYS A 191 0.48 3.04 18.93
CA LYS A 191 -0.88 2.59 18.59
C LYS A 191 -1.44 3.41 17.43
N ARG A 192 -1.25 4.73 17.43
CA ARG A 192 -1.62 5.62 16.33
C ARG A 192 -0.86 5.29 15.06
N TRP A 193 0.45 5.09 15.14
CA TRP A 193 1.24 4.73 13.96
C TRP A 193 0.79 3.38 13.36
N PHE A 194 0.59 2.35 14.18
CA PHE A 194 0.05 1.07 13.72
C PHE A 194 -1.37 1.20 13.16
N GLY A 195 -2.21 2.04 13.77
CA GLY A 195 -3.54 2.37 13.27
C GLY A 195 -3.50 3.01 11.89
N ASP A 196 -2.60 3.97 11.68
CA ASP A 196 -2.45 4.65 10.39
C ASP A 196 -1.93 3.70 9.29
N VAL A 197 -0.91 2.89 9.59
CA VAL A 197 -0.37 1.89 8.66
C VAL A 197 -1.43 0.87 8.25
N THR A 198 -2.08 0.24 9.23
CA THR A 198 -3.06 -0.84 8.96
C THR A 198 -4.28 -0.31 8.23
N LEU A 199 -4.76 0.89 8.60
CA LEU A 199 -5.88 1.54 7.94
C LEU A 199 -5.55 1.98 6.52
N ASN A 200 -4.37 2.54 6.27
CA ASN A 200 -3.92 2.90 4.91
C ASN A 200 -3.84 1.67 4.00
N VAL A 201 -3.24 0.58 4.49
CA VAL A 201 -3.17 -0.67 3.74
C VAL A 201 -4.55 -1.17 3.35
N ILE A 202 -5.49 -1.28 4.29
CA ILE A 202 -6.82 -1.82 3.98
C ILE A 202 -7.66 -0.84 3.15
N LEU A 203 -7.58 0.47 3.39
CA LEU A 203 -8.29 1.47 2.57
C LEU A 203 -7.81 1.44 1.13
N LYS A 204 -6.50 1.28 0.91
CA LYS A 204 -5.93 1.20 -0.44
C LYS A 204 -6.41 -0.05 -1.17
N LEU A 205 -6.55 -1.18 -0.47
CA LEU A 205 -7.07 -2.43 -1.03
C LEU A 205 -8.58 -2.41 -1.29
N ILE A 206 -9.35 -1.71 -0.45
CA ILE A 206 -10.82 -1.73 -0.51
C ILE A 206 -11.39 -0.62 -1.41
N VAL A 207 -10.88 0.61 -1.31
CA VAL A 207 -11.41 1.80 -2.00
C VAL A 207 -10.34 2.62 -2.74
N GLY A 208 -9.11 2.10 -2.86
CA GLY A 208 -8.05 2.73 -3.64
C GLY A 208 -7.53 4.07 -3.07
N LYS A 209 -7.84 4.36 -1.79
CA LYS A 209 -7.49 5.62 -1.10
C LYS A 209 -6.49 5.42 0.04
N ARG A 210 -5.80 6.50 0.38
CA ARG A 210 -4.91 6.64 1.54
C ARG A 210 -5.47 7.75 2.44
N LEU A 211 -5.26 7.67 3.74
CA LEU A 211 -5.67 8.71 4.68
C LEU A 211 -4.90 10.00 4.40
N SER A 212 -5.59 11.13 4.50
CA SER A 212 -4.99 12.46 4.52
C SER A 212 -4.98 13.04 5.94
N ASP A 213 -4.06 13.97 6.19
CA ASP A 213 -4.08 14.77 7.41
C ASP A 213 -5.36 15.62 7.43
N GLY A 214 -6.25 15.33 8.38
CA GLY A 214 -7.58 15.96 8.49
C GLY A 214 -8.77 15.02 8.31
N ASP A 215 -8.55 13.73 8.01
CA ASP A 215 -9.60 12.71 8.00
C ASP A 215 -10.17 12.48 9.42
N GLY A 216 -11.16 13.29 9.81
CA GLY A 216 -11.76 13.34 11.14
C GLY A 216 -12.71 12.18 11.47
N TRP A 217 -12.43 10.96 10.96
CA TRP A 217 -13.20 9.76 11.27
C TRP A 217 -12.36 8.59 11.86
N LYS A 218 -11.06 8.79 12.12
CA LYS A 218 -10.20 7.74 12.69
C LYS A 218 -10.62 7.35 14.10
N GLU A 219 -11.02 8.32 14.92
CA GLU A 219 -11.48 8.09 16.31
C GLU A 219 -12.81 7.32 16.33
N GLU A 220 -13.64 7.50 15.30
CA GLU A 220 -14.90 6.82 15.09
C GLU A 220 -14.72 5.30 14.87
N LEU A 221 -13.57 4.85 14.37
CA LEU A 221 -13.25 3.43 14.26
C LEU A 221 -13.13 2.75 15.63
N ALA A 222 -12.36 3.34 16.53
CA ALA A 222 -12.24 2.85 17.91
C ALA A 222 -13.60 2.89 18.62
N THR A 223 -14.35 3.97 18.39
CA THR A 223 -15.71 4.13 18.91
C THR A 223 -16.63 3.00 18.43
N PHE A 224 -16.53 2.55 17.17
CA PHE A 224 -17.33 1.41 16.69
C PHE A 224 -17.13 0.14 17.55
N PHE A 225 -15.88 -0.22 17.88
CA PHE A 225 -15.56 -1.43 18.63
C PHE A 225 -15.88 -1.34 20.11
N GLU A 226 -15.68 -0.16 20.72
CA GLU A 226 -16.14 0.12 22.08
C GLU A 226 -17.65 -0.09 22.19
N TRP A 227 -18.41 0.52 21.27
CA TRP A 227 -19.86 0.49 21.28
C TRP A 227 -20.45 -0.86 20.90
N SER A 228 -19.79 -1.60 19.99
CA SER A 228 -20.17 -2.96 19.62
C SER A 228 -19.88 -3.99 20.72
N GLY A 229 -18.90 -3.71 21.58
CA GLY A 229 -18.54 -4.55 22.73
C GLY A 229 -19.32 -4.25 24.00
N LYS A 230 -19.99 -3.09 24.09
CA LYS A 230 -20.73 -2.68 25.28
C LYS A 230 -22.00 -3.50 25.46
N PHE A 231 -22.20 -4.05 26.65
CA PHE A 231 -23.44 -4.73 27.02
C PHE A 231 -24.56 -3.70 27.26
N LEU A 232 -25.46 -3.52 26.30
CA LEU A 232 -26.60 -2.62 26.43
C LEU A 232 -27.73 -3.23 27.27
N LEU A 233 -28.30 -2.44 28.18
CA LEU A 233 -29.50 -2.83 28.93
C LEU A 233 -30.68 -3.14 27.99
N ALA A 234 -30.78 -2.46 26.85
CA ALA A 234 -31.83 -2.70 25.87
C ALA A 234 -31.66 -4.05 25.13
N ASP A 235 -30.43 -4.57 24.99
CA ASP A 235 -30.19 -5.94 24.50
C ASP A 235 -30.52 -6.99 25.55
N ALA A 236 -30.44 -6.63 26.83
CA ALA A 236 -30.81 -7.48 27.95
C ALA A 236 -32.32 -7.49 28.19
N LEU A 237 -32.97 -6.33 28.00
CA LEU A 237 -34.37 -6.04 28.29
C LEU A 237 -35.01 -5.29 27.10
N PRO A 238 -35.38 -6.00 26.03
CA PRO A 238 -35.87 -5.38 24.79
C PRO A 238 -37.09 -4.46 24.98
N PHE A 239 -37.93 -4.73 25.98
CA PHE A 239 -39.10 -3.90 26.30
C PHE A 239 -38.76 -2.51 26.88
N LEU A 240 -37.51 -2.29 27.31
CA LEU A 240 -37.01 -0.97 27.75
C LEU A 240 -36.27 -0.22 26.63
N ARG A 241 -36.21 -0.76 25.41
CA ARG A 241 -35.47 -0.17 24.28
C ARG A 241 -35.89 1.28 23.99
N TRP A 242 -37.16 1.61 24.16
CA TRP A 242 -37.70 2.96 23.87
C TRP A 242 -37.16 4.06 24.79
N LEU A 243 -36.64 3.71 25.97
CA LEU A 243 -36.12 4.67 26.95
C LEU A 243 -34.73 5.20 26.59
N ASP A 244 -33.95 4.47 25.76
CA ASP A 244 -32.55 4.78 25.44
C ASP A 244 -31.72 5.20 26.66
N ILE A 245 -31.78 4.39 27.74
CA ILE A 245 -31.13 4.69 29.03
C ILE A 245 -29.61 4.77 28.83
N GLY A 246 -29.06 5.98 28.88
CA GLY A 246 -27.64 6.29 28.64
C GLY A 246 -27.37 6.97 27.29
N GLY A 247 -28.38 7.11 26.42
CA GLY A 247 -28.29 7.81 25.14
C GLY A 247 -27.50 7.04 24.07
N GLU A 248 -27.27 5.74 24.28
CA GLU A 248 -26.42 4.95 23.42
C GLU A 248 -26.99 4.81 22.00
N GLN A 249 -28.27 4.50 21.84
CA GLN A 249 -28.83 4.31 20.50
C GLN A 249 -28.74 5.59 19.69
N LYS A 250 -28.95 6.76 20.31
CA LYS A 250 -28.78 8.06 19.66
C LYS A 250 -27.35 8.26 19.13
N SER A 251 -26.35 7.94 19.95
CA SER A 251 -24.95 8.05 19.58
C SER A 251 -24.54 7.04 18.50
N MET A 252 -25.01 5.78 18.59
CA MET A 252 -24.82 4.78 17.54
C MET A 252 -25.43 5.22 16.21
N LYS A 253 -26.64 5.80 16.21
CA LYS A 253 -27.26 6.35 14.99
C LYS A 253 -26.44 7.48 14.39
N LYS A 254 -25.88 8.36 15.21
CA LYS A 254 -24.98 9.44 14.76
C LYS A 254 -23.72 8.87 14.10
N LEU A 255 -23.11 7.86 14.73
CA LEU A 255 -21.93 7.17 14.20
C LEU A 255 -22.24 6.42 12.89
N ALA A 256 -23.35 5.68 12.84
CA ALA A 256 -23.81 4.99 11.64
C ALA A 256 -23.99 5.97 10.47
N LYS A 257 -24.61 7.13 10.71
CA LYS A 257 -24.79 8.17 9.69
C LYS A 257 -23.45 8.70 9.16
N LYS A 258 -22.46 8.91 10.04
CA LYS A 258 -21.12 9.34 9.61
C LYS A 258 -20.47 8.30 8.68
N PHE A 259 -20.47 7.03 9.08
CA PHE A 259 -19.93 5.96 8.24
C PHE A 259 -20.68 5.81 6.92
N ASP A 260 -22.01 5.95 6.92
CA ASP A 260 -22.81 5.87 5.70
C ASP A 260 -22.49 7.00 4.72
N ILE A 261 -22.33 8.24 5.20
CA ILE A 261 -21.92 9.38 4.35
C ILE A 261 -20.56 9.10 3.70
N ILE A 262 -19.59 8.60 4.46
CA ILE A 262 -18.24 8.31 3.97
C ILE A 262 -18.29 7.17 2.93
N ALA A 263 -18.92 6.05 3.28
CA ALA A 263 -19.02 4.89 2.41
C ALA A 263 -19.83 5.19 1.13
N GLN A 264 -20.87 6.02 1.22
CA GLN A 264 -21.63 6.48 0.06
C GLN A 264 -20.76 7.36 -0.84
N GLY A 265 -19.98 8.30 -0.26
CA GLY A 265 -19.07 9.14 -1.02
C GLY A 265 -18.07 8.31 -1.83
N TRP A 266 -17.49 7.28 -1.22
CA TRP A 266 -16.62 6.33 -1.93
C TRP A 266 -17.37 5.59 -3.03
N LEU A 267 -18.55 5.03 -2.75
CA LEU A 267 -19.32 4.28 -3.73
C LEU A 267 -19.70 5.13 -4.96
N GLU A 268 -20.15 6.36 -4.75
CA GLU A 268 -20.51 7.26 -5.85
C GLU A 268 -19.31 7.68 -6.70
N GLU A 269 -18.15 7.89 -6.07
CA GLU A 269 -16.91 8.15 -6.80
C GLU A 269 -16.55 6.98 -7.72
N HIS A 270 -16.65 5.74 -7.24
CA HIS A 270 -16.37 4.54 -8.03
C HIS A 270 -17.40 4.36 -9.15
N LYS A 271 -18.70 4.56 -8.88
CA LYS A 271 -19.75 4.52 -9.90
C LYS A 271 -19.55 5.58 -10.98
N LYS A 272 -19.26 6.82 -10.59
CA LYS A 272 -19.02 7.93 -11.52
C LYS A 272 -17.81 7.64 -12.42
N ARG A 273 -16.70 7.21 -11.82
CA ARG A 273 -15.48 6.80 -12.53
C ARG A 273 -15.73 5.66 -13.53
N ARG A 274 -16.54 4.67 -13.15
CA ARG A 274 -16.93 3.58 -14.07
C ARG A 274 -17.82 4.07 -15.21
N SER A 275 -18.74 5.00 -14.93
CA SER A 275 -19.62 5.58 -15.95
C SER A 275 -18.91 6.51 -16.94
N SER A 276 -17.80 7.15 -16.54
CA SER A 276 -16.98 8.02 -17.40
C SER A 276 -16.00 7.27 -18.31
N GLY A 277 -15.85 5.94 -18.16
CA GLY A 277 -14.91 5.13 -18.94
C GLY A 277 -13.45 5.23 -18.49
N GLU A 278 -13.19 5.87 -17.35
CA GLU A 278 -11.87 6.08 -16.73
C GLU A 278 -11.48 4.91 -15.82
N ALA A 279 -11.42 3.67 -16.34
CA ALA A 279 -11.04 2.51 -15.54
C ALA A 279 -9.53 2.54 -15.17
N ARG A 280 -9.22 2.33 -13.89
CA ARG A 280 -7.84 2.10 -13.40
C ARG A 280 -7.32 0.74 -13.88
N GLU A 281 -6.00 0.62 -14.02
CA GLU A 281 -5.35 -0.67 -14.30
C GLU A 281 -5.50 -1.70 -13.16
N ASP A 282 -5.63 -1.22 -11.91
CA ASP A 282 -5.90 -2.04 -10.73
C ASP A 282 -7.27 -1.70 -10.11
N GLU A 283 -8.23 -2.60 -10.29
CA GLU A 283 -9.54 -2.55 -9.61
C GLU A 283 -9.37 -2.87 -8.11
N ASP A 284 -9.84 -1.95 -7.26
CA ASP A 284 -9.97 -2.18 -5.82
C ASP A 284 -11.21 -3.05 -5.50
N PHE A 285 -11.35 -3.47 -4.25
CA PHE A 285 -12.44 -4.38 -3.88
C PHE A 285 -13.83 -3.76 -4.07
N MET A 286 -13.98 -2.44 -3.91
CA MET A 286 -15.26 -1.76 -4.13
C MET A 286 -15.66 -1.80 -5.61
N ASP A 287 -14.70 -1.64 -6.53
CA ASP A 287 -14.92 -1.85 -7.97
C ASP A 287 -15.35 -3.29 -8.29
N VAL A 288 -14.70 -4.28 -7.67
CA VAL A 288 -15.07 -5.70 -7.82
C VAL A 288 -16.48 -5.96 -7.30
N MET A 289 -16.83 -5.38 -6.15
CA MET A 289 -18.17 -5.48 -5.57
C MET A 289 -19.23 -4.82 -6.46
N ILE A 290 -18.96 -3.66 -7.06
CA ILE A 290 -19.87 -3.02 -8.03
C ILE A 290 -20.12 -3.97 -9.21
N THR A 291 -19.06 -4.62 -9.72
CA THR A 291 -19.15 -5.56 -10.84
C THR A 291 -20.02 -6.78 -10.49
N ILE A 292 -19.74 -7.42 -9.35
CA ILE A 292 -20.48 -8.60 -8.91
C ILE A 292 -21.95 -8.29 -8.62
N LEU A 293 -22.23 -7.08 -8.12
CA LEU A 293 -23.57 -6.66 -7.72
C LEU A 293 -24.42 -6.09 -8.86
N GLN A 294 -23.94 -6.10 -10.11
CA GLN A 294 -24.76 -5.73 -11.28
C GLN A 294 -26.03 -6.60 -11.38
N ASP A 295 -25.92 -7.90 -11.03
CA ASP A 295 -27.05 -8.83 -10.90
C ASP A 295 -27.56 -8.94 -9.45
N GLY A 296 -27.40 -7.88 -8.65
CA GLY A 296 -27.59 -7.87 -7.19
C GLY A 296 -28.96 -8.38 -6.73
N ALA A 297 -30.02 -8.16 -7.51
CA ALA A 297 -31.36 -8.65 -7.21
C ALA A 297 -31.47 -10.18 -7.21
N GLN A 298 -30.67 -10.88 -8.02
CA GLN A 298 -30.61 -12.34 -8.04
C GLN A 298 -29.70 -12.89 -6.94
N LEU A 299 -28.56 -12.24 -6.70
CA LEU A 299 -27.55 -12.67 -5.72
C LEU A 299 -28.01 -12.41 -4.27
N PHE A 300 -28.74 -11.33 -4.03
CA PHE A 300 -29.19 -10.90 -2.72
C PHE A 300 -30.68 -10.46 -2.72
N PRO A 301 -31.63 -11.41 -2.84
CA PRO A 301 -33.05 -11.09 -2.86
C PRO A 301 -33.48 -10.27 -1.64
N GLY A 302 -34.13 -9.13 -1.89
CA GLY A 302 -34.65 -8.24 -0.84
C GLY A 302 -33.60 -7.35 -0.16
N ARG A 303 -32.38 -7.24 -0.69
CA ARG A 303 -31.39 -6.24 -0.25
C ARG A 303 -30.95 -5.34 -1.39
N ASP A 304 -30.77 -4.07 -1.07
CA ASP A 304 -30.19 -3.08 -1.96
C ASP A 304 -28.70 -3.36 -2.21
N ALA A 305 -28.29 -3.33 -3.48
CA ALA A 305 -26.92 -3.64 -3.89
C ALA A 305 -25.90 -2.68 -3.27
N ASP A 306 -26.21 -1.38 -3.21
CA ASP A 306 -25.32 -0.38 -2.65
C ASP A 306 -25.10 -0.60 -1.15
N THR A 307 -26.17 -0.92 -0.44
CA THR A 307 -26.13 -1.29 0.97
C THR A 307 -25.26 -2.53 1.20
N VAL A 308 -25.38 -3.56 0.36
CA VAL A 308 -24.52 -4.76 0.46
C VAL A 308 -23.07 -4.43 0.18
N ASN A 309 -22.78 -3.58 -0.82
CA ASN A 309 -21.43 -3.12 -1.12
C ASN A 309 -20.82 -2.37 0.06
N LYS A 310 -21.46 -1.27 0.50
CA LYS A 310 -21.01 -0.44 1.63
C LYS A 310 -20.81 -1.26 2.89
N ALA A 311 -21.76 -2.12 3.24
CA ALA A 311 -21.68 -2.96 4.43
C ALA A 311 -20.52 -3.96 4.36
N THR A 312 -20.27 -4.58 3.20
CA THR A 312 -19.19 -5.56 3.02
C THR A 312 -17.83 -4.88 3.05
N CYS A 313 -17.66 -3.78 2.30
CA CYS A 313 -16.43 -3.01 2.25
C CYS A 313 -16.08 -2.43 3.63
N LEU A 314 -17.03 -1.81 4.32
CA LEU A 314 -16.81 -1.26 5.65
C LEU A 314 -16.54 -2.34 6.69
N ALA A 315 -17.19 -3.51 6.61
CA ALA A 315 -16.89 -4.64 7.48
C ALA A 315 -15.44 -5.12 7.34
N MET A 316 -14.88 -5.13 6.12
CA MET A 316 -13.47 -5.49 5.89
C MET A 316 -12.51 -4.43 6.44
N ILE A 317 -12.79 -3.15 6.21
CA ILE A 317 -11.99 -2.03 6.73
C ILE A 317 -11.95 -2.06 8.26
N LEU A 318 -13.11 -2.16 8.91
CA LEU A 318 -13.23 -2.17 10.37
C LEU A 318 -12.48 -3.37 10.98
N ALA A 319 -12.74 -4.58 10.47
CA ALA A 319 -12.16 -5.80 11.02
C ALA A 319 -10.64 -5.85 10.86
N ALA A 320 -10.12 -5.45 9.69
CA ALA A 320 -8.70 -5.51 9.39
C ALA A 320 -7.86 -4.43 10.09
N SER A 321 -8.45 -3.26 10.35
CA SER A 321 -7.76 -2.14 10.99
C SER A 321 -7.57 -2.37 12.51
N ASP A 322 -8.66 -2.49 13.27
CA ASP A 322 -8.59 -2.49 14.73
C ASP A 322 -7.88 -3.74 15.29
N THR A 323 -8.22 -4.93 14.79
CA THR A 323 -7.66 -6.19 15.30
C THR A 323 -6.15 -6.31 15.05
N THR A 324 -5.68 -5.85 13.89
CA THR A 324 -4.25 -5.83 13.53
C THR A 324 -3.50 -4.79 14.36
N THR A 325 -4.07 -3.59 14.53
CA THR A 325 -3.50 -2.52 15.36
C THR A 325 -3.32 -2.98 16.80
N VAL A 326 -4.37 -3.54 17.41
CA VAL A 326 -4.32 -4.07 18.79
C VAL A 326 -3.26 -5.15 18.94
N THR A 327 -3.16 -6.07 17.98
CA THR A 327 -2.15 -7.13 18.01
C THR A 327 -0.74 -6.55 17.91
N LEU A 328 -0.47 -5.62 17.00
CA LEU A 328 0.84 -4.95 16.88
C LEU A 328 1.21 -4.17 18.15
N THR A 329 0.24 -3.49 18.78
CA THR A 329 0.44 -2.82 20.07
C THR A 329 0.88 -3.80 21.15
N TRP A 330 0.25 -4.97 21.26
CA TRP A 330 0.66 -6.00 22.21
C TRP A 330 2.00 -6.62 21.89
N VAL A 331 2.29 -6.90 20.61
CA VAL A 331 3.58 -7.44 20.20
C VAL A 331 4.69 -6.49 20.64
N LEU A 332 4.56 -5.20 20.34
CA LEU A 332 5.57 -4.21 20.69
C LEU A 332 5.68 -4.03 22.21
N THR A 333 4.56 -4.03 22.93
CA THR A 333 4.54 -3.98 24.40
C THR A 333 5.33 -5.16 25.00
N LEU A 334 5.12 -6.38 24.48
CA LEU A 334 5.82 -7.58 24.94
C LEU A 334 7.32 -7.53 24.62
N LEU A 335 7.69 -7.08 23.42
CA LEU A 335 9.09 -6.92 23.03
C LEU A 335 9.84 -5.90 23.89
N LEU A 336 9.21 -4.78 24.23
CA LEU A 336 9.81 -3.76 25.10
C LEU A 336 9.99 -4.27 26.54
N ASN A 337 9.09 -5.14 27.02
CA ASN A 337 9.23 -5.81 28.31
C ASN A 337 10.18 -7.01 28.28
N HIS A 338 10.62 -7.47 27.09
CA HIS A 338 11.57 -8.57 26.91
C HIS A 338 12.68 -8.20 25.91
N PRO A 339 13.62 -7.31 26.29
CA PRO A 339 14.64 -6.79 25.37
C PRO A 339 15.56 -7.85 24.76
N ASP A 340 15.74 -9.00 25.42
CA ASP A 340 16.48 -10.13 24.87
C ASP A 340 15.77 -10.78 23.69
N VAL A 341 14.44 -10.89 23.73
CA VAL A 341 13.61 -11.37 22.63
C VAL A 341 13.65 -10.38 21.46
N LEU A 342 13.57 -9.08 21.74
CA LEU A 342 13.71 -8.04 20.71
C LEU A 342 15.08 -8.14 20.01
N ARG A 343 16.17 -8.23 20.76
CA ARG A 343 17.52 -8.39 20.18
C ARG A 343 17.67 -9.65 19.34
N LYS A 344 17.09 -10.78 19.76
CA LYS A 344 17.08 -12.02 18.95
C LYS A 344 16.34 -11.82 17.63
N ALA A 345 15.20 -11.13 17.63
CA ALA A 345 14.45 -10.83 16.42
C ALA A 345 15.19 -9.86 15.48
N GLN A 346 15.83 -8.83 16.05
CA GLN A 346 16.71 -7.93 15.28
C GLN A 346 17.90 -8.68 14.68
N HIS A 347 18.53 -9.58 15.44
CA HIS A 347 19.62 -10.41 14.95
C HIS A 347 19.19 -11.36 13.82
N GLU A 348 17.99 -11.95 13.91
CA GLU A 348 17.41 -12.75 12.83
C GLU A 348 17.25 -11.91 11.54
N LEU A 349 16.78 -10.66 11.66
CA LEU A 349 16.68 -9.73 10.54
C LEU A 349 18.05 -9.37 9.97
N ASP A 350 19.04 -9.10 10.83
CA ASP A 350 20.40 -8.77 10.40
C ASP A 350 21.02 -9.94 9.60
N ILE A 351 20.75 -11.20 9.98
CA ILE A 351 21.22 -12.40 9.28
C ILE A 351 20.52 -12.57 7.92
N HIS A 352 19.20 -12.46 7.87
CA HIS A 352 18.42 -12.85 6.69
C HIS A 352 18.16 -11.70 5.71
N VAL A 353 18.26 -10.46 6.16
CA VAL A 353 17.98 -9.25 5.37
C VAL A 353 19.22 -8.38 5.22
N GLY A 354 19.97 -8.16 6.30
CA GLY A 354 21.17 -7.33 6.34
C GLY A 354 20.89 -5.81 6.34
N SER A 355 21.94 -5.00 6.41
CA SER A 355 21.86 -3.53 6.54
C SER A 355 21.73 -2.77 5.22
N GLU A 356 21.83 -3.44 4.08
CA GLU A 356 21.98 -2.80 2.75
C GLU A 356 20.64 -2.56 2.03
N ARG A 357 19.51 -3.00 2.61
CA ARG A 357 18.17 -2.83 2.03
C ARG A 357 17.09 -2.91 3.09
N GLN A 358 15.88 -2.48 2.76
CA GLN A 358 14.71 -2.71 3.59
C GLN A 358 14.19 -4.15 3.47
N VAL A 359 13.45 -4.59 4.50
CA VAL A 359 12.77 -5.90 4.50
C VAL A 359 11.64 -5.90 3.47
N ASN A 360 11.49 -7.02 2.76
CA ASN A 360 10.42 -7.26 1.82
C ASN A 360 9.56 -8.45 2.28
N GLU A 361 8.32 -8.56 1.78
CA GLU A 361 7.42 -9.67 2.14
C GLU A 361 8.03 -11.06 1.84
N SER A 362 8.89 -11.17 0.83
CA SER A 362 9.58 -12.42 0.47
C SER A 362 10.54 -12.92 1.55
N ASP A 363 11.03 -12.03 2.42
CA ASP A 363 11.98 -12.37 3.48
C ASP A 363 11.29 -13.03 4.68
N ILE A 364 9.99 -12.75 4.88
CA ILE A 364 9.21 -13.16 6.05
C ILE A 364 9.25 -14.68 6.28
N LYS A 365 9.29 -15.47 5.20
CA LYS A 365 9.39 -16.94 5.28
C LYS A 365 10.64 -17.44 6.02
N ASN A 366 11.71 -16.64 6.03
CA ASN A 366 12.97 -16.95 6.70
C ASN A 366 13.02 -16.42 8.14
N LEU A 367 12.11 -15.52 8.52
CA LEU A 367 12.06 -14.88 9.85
C LEU A 367 11.23 -15.73 10.83
N VAL A 368 11.72 -16.93 11.14
CA VAL A 368 10.97 -17.95 11.90
C VAL A 368 10.76 -17.52 13.36
N TYR A 369 11.75 -16.87 13.98
CA TYR A 369 11.67 -16.32 15.33
C TYR A 369 10.65 -15.16 15.40
N LEU A 370 10.64 -14.27 14.40
CA LEU A 370 9.63 -13.22 14.28
C LEU A 370 8.21 -13.80 14.14
N GLN A 371 8.04 -14.87 13.36
CA GLN A 371 6.76 -15.58 13.27
C GLN A 371 6.35 -16.19 14.62
N ALA A 372 7.31 -16.76 15.36
CA ALA A 372 7.07 -17.31 16.70
C ALA A 372 6.66 -16.24 17.71
N ILE A 373 7.25 -15.03 17.65
CA ILE A 373 6.85 -13.86 18.46
C ILE A 373 5.39 -13.50 18.22
N ILE A 374 4.96 -13.46 16.95
CA ILE A 374 3.58 -13.14 16.60
C ILE A 374 2.64 -14.25 17.09
N LYS A 375 3.00 -15.53 16.95
CA LYS A 375 2.21 -16.64 17.49
C LYS A 375 2.07 -16.55 19.01
N GLU A 376 3.15 -16.29 19.73
CA GLU A 376 3.11 -16.18 21.20
C GLU A 376 2.32 -14.95 21.64
N THR A 377 2.38 -13.85 20.90
CA THR A 377 1.55 -12.69 21.16
C THR A 377 0.06 -13.01 20.94
N LEU A 378 -0.30 -13.68 19.85
CA LEU A 378 -1.69 -14.09 19.59
C LEU A 378 -2.21 -15.10 20.63
N ARG A 379 -1.31 -15.90 21.24
CA ARG A 379 -1.63 -16.81 22.33
C ARG A 379 -1.99 -16.05 23.60
N LEU A 380 -1.15 -15.10 24.00
CA LEU A 380 -1.36 -14.31 25.21
C LEU A 380 -2.45 -13.25 25.01
N TYR A 381 -2.46 -12.54 23.90
CA TYR A 381 -3.37 -11.43 23.63
C TYR A 381 -4.16 -11.68 22.35
N PRO A 382 -5.05 -12.70 22.31
CA PRO A 382 -5.92 -12.91 21.16
C PRO A 382 -6.80 -11.68 20.98
N ALA A 383 -6.84 -11.12 19.77
CA ALA A 383 -7.53 -9.85 19.50
C ALA A 383 -9.00 -9.84 19.97
N GLY A 384 -9.69 -10.99 19.90
CA GLY A 384 -11.01 -11.18 20.50
C GLY A 384 -10.97 -12.25 21.61
N PRO A 385 -10.79 -11.90 22.90
CA PRO A 385 -10.54 -12.88 23.97
C PRO A 385 -11.72 -13.81 24.27
N LEU A 386 -12.95 -13.41 23.92
CA LEU A 386 -14.17 -14.23 24.03
C LEU A 386 -14.67 -14.79 22.69
N SER A 387 -13.84 -14.72 21.64
CA SER A 387 -14.30 -14.84 20.26
C SER A 387 -15.43 -13.82 19.95
N VAL A 388 -15.98 -13.86 18.75
CA VAL A 388 -17.24 -13.16 18.47
C VAL A 388 -18.39 -14.06 18.94
N PRO A 389 -19.40 -13.55 19.66
CA PRO A 389 -20.50 -14.37 20.18
C PRO A 389 -21.25 -15.17 19.12
N HIS A 390 -21.59 -16.41 19.43
CA HIS A 390 -22.39 -17.31 18.60
C HIS A 390 -23.80 -17.46 19.17
N GLU A 391 -24.73 -17.99 18.39
CA GLU A 391 -26.07 -18.36 18.86
C GLU A 391 -26.48 -19.71 18.27
N SER A 392 -27.01 -20.61 19.10
CA SER A 392 -27.51 -21.91 18.65
C SER A 392 -28.82 -21.76 17.86
N MET A 393 -28.85 -22.21 16.61
CA MET A 393 -30.08 -22.18 15.79
C MET A 393 -31.08 -23.28 16.14
N GLU A 394 -30.61 -24.37 16.73
CA GLU A 394 -31.40 -25.53 17.10
C GLU A 394 -30.91 -26.11 18.41
N ASP A 395 -31.74 -26.94 19.02
CA ASP A 395 -31.37 -27.73 20.20
C ASP A 395 -30.18 -28.64 19.87
N CYS A 396 -29.14 -28.60 20.69
CA CYS A 396 -27.99 -29.49 20.54
C CYS A 396 -27.52 -30.05 21.88
N THR A 397 -26.44 -30.83 21.82
CA THR A 397 -25.73 -31.36 22.98
C THR A 397 -24.26 -30.97 22.86
N VAL A 398 -23.68 -30.49 23.95
CA VAL A 398 -22.26 -30.15 24.08
C VAL A 398 -21.75 -30.74 25.40
N SER A 399 -20.69 -31.54 25.36
CA SER A 399 -20.11 -32.20 26.54
C SER A 399 -21.15 -33.00 27.35
N GLY A 400 -22.11 -33.62 26.66
CA GLY A 400 -23.22 -34.37 27.28
C GLY A 400 -24.30 -33.48 27.94
N TYR A 401 -24.22 -32.16 27.80
CA TYR A 401 -25.21 -31.21 28.26
C TYR A 401 -26.09 -30.72 27.12
N HIS A 402 -27.39 -30.66 27.38
CA HIS A 402 -28.36 -30.13 26.45
C HIS A 402 -28.29 -28.59 26.40
N VAL A 403 -28.21 -28.06 25.19
CA VAL A 403 -28.20 -26.62 24.89
C VAL A 403 -29.45 -26.30 24.05
N PRO A 404 -30.41 -25.53 24.59
CA PRO A 404 -31.60 -25.13 23.85
C PRO A 404 -31.30 -24.17 22.70
N ALA A 405 -32.11 -24.18 21.65
CA ALA A 405 -32.09 -23.15 20.60
C ALA A 405 -32.17 -21.72 21.18
N GLY A 406 -31.52 -20.76 20.54
CA GLY A 406 -31.40 -19.37 21.01
C GLY A 406 -30.39 -19.12 22.13
N THR A 407 -29.63 -20.14 22.57
CA THR A 407 -28.55 -19.96 23.55
C THR A 407 -27.36 -19.28 22.91
N ARG A 408 -26.86 -18.20 23.53
CA ARG A 408 -25.66 -17.49 23.09
C ARG A 408 -24.42 -18.23 23.56
N LEU A 409 -23.45 -18.50 22.68
CA LEU A 409 -22.19 -19.16 23.03
C LEU A 409 -21.05 -18.13 23.06
N LEU A 410 -20.30 -18.11 24.16
CA LEU A 410 -19.06 -17.37 24.34
C LEU A 410 -17.92 -18.38 24.50
N VAL A 411 -16.87 -18.25 23.69
CA VAL A 411 -15.69 -19.14 23.74
C VAL A 411 -14.55 -18.35 24.37
N ASN A 412 -14.14 -18.71 25.57
CA ASN A 412 -13.10 -18.00 26.32
C ASN A 412 -11.70 -18.39 25.82
N LEU A 413 -11.31 -17.82 24.68
CA LEU A 413 -9.99 -18.04 24.07
C LEU A 413 -8.85 -17.65 25.02
N TRP A 414 -9.03 -16.60 25.81
CA TRP A 414 -8.04 -16.17 26.80
C TRP A 414 -7.71 -17.28 27.80
N ARG A 415 -8.74 -17.97 28.31
CA ARG A 415 -8.58 -19.08 29.25
C ARG A 415 -8.00 -20.32 28.58
N ILE A 416 -8.53 -20.70 27.41
CA ILE A 416 -8.08 -21.87 26.64
C ILE A 416 -6.58 -21.75 26.30
N GLN A 417 -6.15 -20.59 25.82
CA GLN A 417 -4.75 -20.35 25.42
C GLN A 417 -3.80 -20.13 26.62
N ARG A 418 -4.30 -20.24 27.85
CA ARG A 418 -3.56 -20.18 29.11
C ARG A 418 -3.77 -21.42 29.98
N ASP A 419 -4.33 -22.48 29.44
CA ASP A 419 -4.52 -23.72 30.18
C ASP A 419 -3.15 -24.35 30.50
N PRO A 420 -2.76 -24.50 31.79
CA PRO A 420 -1.51 -25.15 32.16
C PRO A 420 -1.44 -26.63 31.75
N ALA A 421 -2.56 -27.27 31.41
CA ALA A 421 -2.56 -28.64 30.86
C ALA A 421 -1.98 -28.72 29.45
N VAL A 422 -2.02 -27.60 28.69
CA VAL A 422 -1.49 -27.51 27.32
C VAL A 422 -0.20 -26.69 27.26
N TRP A 423 -0.14 -25.61 28.05
CA TRP A 423 0.89 -24.58 27.95
C TRP A 423 1.74 -24.53 29.22
N SER A 424 3.02 -24.88 29.11
CA SER A 424 3.99 -24.66 30.20
C SER A 424 4.22 -23.17 30.42
N ASP A 425 4.20 -22.75 31.69
CA ASP A 425 4.26 -21.34 32.12
C ASP A 425 3.30 -20.46 31.30
N PRO A 426 1.99 -20.69 31.39
CA PRO A 426 1.01 -20.19 30.43
C PRO A 426 0.92 -18.66 30.38
N CYS A 427 1.33 -17.97 31.44
CA CYS A 427 1.31 -16.52 31.53
C CYS A 427 2.64 -15.87 31.08
N GLU A 428 3.71 -16.65 30.85
CA GLU A 428 5.00 -16.12 30.43
C GLU A 428 5.07 -15.98 28.89
N PHE A 429 5.72 -14.92 28.43
CA PHE A 429 5.98 -14.67 27.01
C PHE A 429 7.21 -15.45 26.57
N LYS A 430 6.99 -16.61 25.91
CA LYS A 430 8.06 -17.51 25.46
C LYS A 430 7.86 -17.89 23.98
N PRO A 431 8.31 -17.06 23.02
CA PRO A 431 8.25 -17.40 21.59
C PRO A 431 8.88 -18.76 21.25
N GLU A 432 9.90 -19.19 22.00
CA GLU A 432 10.62 -20.45 21.79
C GLU A 432 9.73 -21.69 21.81
N ARG A 433 8.56 -21.65 22.45
CA ARG A 433 7.61 -22.78 22.43
C ARG A 433 7.14 -23.11 21.01
N PHE A 434 6.99 -22.09 20.15
CA PHE A 434 6.61 -22.26 18.74
C PHE A 434 7.79 -22.63 17.84
N LEU A 435 8.97 -22.85 18.40
CA LEU A 435 10.13 -23.42 17.72
C LEU A 435 10.41 -24.86 18.16
N THR A 436 9.82 -25.28 19.28
CA THR A 436 10.12 -26.53 19.97
C THR A 436 8.84 -27.36 20.18
N THR A 437 8.24 -27.28 21.37
CA THR A 437 7.12 -28.13 21.81
C THR A 437 5.84 -27.95 21.00
N HIS A 438 5.62 -26.76 20.44
CA HIS A 438 4.43 -26.38 19.69
C HIS A 438 4.76 -25.91 18.27
N LYS A 439 5.87 -26.38 17.68
CA LYS A 439 6.33 -25.89 16.35
C LYS A 439 5.26 -26.04 15.26
N ASP A 440 4.54 -27.15 15.29
CA ASP A 440 3.57 -27.55 14.25
C ASP A 440 2.18 -26.91 14.48
N PHE A 441 2.01 -26.10 15.53
CA PHE A 441 0.75 -25.41 15.77
C PHE A 441 0.57 -24.30 14.73
N ASP A 442 -0.57 -24.34 14.03
CA ASP A 442 -1.01 -23.30 13.12
C ASP A 442 -2.10 -22.42 13.74
N VAL A 443 -2.35 -21.26 13.10
CA VAL A 443 -3.41 -20.32 13.49
C VAL A 443 -4.68 -20.49 12.64
N ARG A 444 -4.74 -21.54 11.83
CA ARG A 444 -5.80 -21.82 10.84
C ARG A 444 -6.86 -22.78 11.39
N GLY A 445 -6.93 -22.93 12.71
CA GLY A 445 -8.00 -23.61 13.44
C GLY A 445 -7.96 -25.13 13.38
N ASN A 446 -6.82 -25.73 13.01
CA ASN A 446 -6.60 -27.17 13.12
C ASN A 446 -6.22 -27.57 14.56
N ASN A 447 -5.49 -26.71 15.26
CA ASN A 447 -5.13 -26.87 16.67
C ASN A 447 -6.16 -26.14 17.54
N HIS A 448 -7.00 -26.88 18.25
CA HIS A 448 -8.13 -26.32 19.00
C HIS A 448 -7.74 -25.73 20.35
N GLU A 449 -6.54 -26.08 20.81
CA GLU A 449 -5.84 -25.52 21.95
C GLU A 449 -5.26 -24.13 21.65
N TYR A 450 -5.17 -23.77 20.36
CA TYR A 450 -4.60 -22.52 19.86
C TYR A 450 -5.42 -21.96 18.69
N THR A 451 -6.50 -21.23 19.00
CA THR A 451 -7.44 -20.71 17.98
C THR A 451 -7.62 -19.19 18.05
N PRO A 452 -6.57 -18.38 17.86
CA PRO A 452 -6.69 -16.92 17.92
C PRO A 452 -7.58 -16.34 16.81
N PHE A 453 -7.81 -17.09 15.73
CA PHE A 453 -8.72 -16.75 14.63
C PHE A 453 -10.01 -17.58 14.63
N SER A 454 -10.32 -18.24 15.75
CA SER A 454 -11.45 -19.18 15.91
C SER A 454 -11.35 -20.40 14.97
N SER A 455 -12.43 -21.19 14.85
CA SER A 455 -12.52 -22.37 13.98
C SER A 455 -13.92 -22.53 13.35
N GLY A 456 -14.05 -23.50 12.43
CA GLY A 456 -15.30 -23.84 11.75
C GLY A 456 -15.82 -22.79 10.76
N ARG A 457 -17.12 -22.83 10.48
CA ARG A 457 -17.81 -21.95 9.51
C ARG A 457 -17.60 -20.45 9.72
N ARG A 458 -17.39 -20.03 10.97
CA ARG A 458 -17.23 -18.62 11.37
C ARG A 458 -15.79 -18.23 11.67
N MET A 459 -14.81 -19.10 11.38
CA MET A 459 -13.38 -18.78 11.41
C MET A 459 -13.10 -17.47 10.68
N CYS A 460 -12.10 -16.71 11.14
CA CYS A 460 -11.71 -15.47 10.48
C CYS A 460 -11.34 -15.73 9.00
N PRO A 461 -11.99 -15.07 8.03
CA PRO A 461 -11.60 -15.21 6.63
C PRO A 461 -10.30 -14.45 6.31
N GLY A 462 -9.89 -13.50 7.16
CA GLY A 462 -8.72 -12.63 6.96
C GLY A 462 -7.41 -13.15 7.56
N VAL A 463 -7.33 -14.43 7.97
CA VAL A 463 -6.14 -14.99 8.65
C VAL A 463 -4.83 -14.79 7.85
N SER A 464 -4.85 -15.04 6.54
CA SER A 464 -3.66 -14.85 5.68
C SER A 464 -3.26 -13.37 5.58
N PHE A 465 -4.24 -12.48 5.40
CA PHE A 465 -4.01 -11.04 5.31
C PHE A 465 -3.43 -10.49 6.63
N ALA A 466 -4.02 -10.87 7.77
CA ALA A 466 -3.56 -10.43 9.08
C ALA A 466 -2.11 -10.85 9.32
N LEU A 467 -1.75 -12.11 9.06
CA LEU A 467 -0.37 -12.57 9.21
C LEU A 467 0.62 -11.78 8.34
N GLN A 468 0.29 -11.52 7.07
CA GLN A 468 1.14 -10.74 6.17
C GLN A 468 1.39 -9.33 6.70
N VAL A 469 0.33 -8.62 7.13
CA VAL A 469 0.46 -7.26 7.66
C VAL A 469 1.20 -7.25 9.00
N LEU A 470 0.85 -8.15 9.93
CA LEU A 470 1.52 -8.25 11.24
C LEU A 470 3.02 -8.49 11.08
N GLN A 471 3.40 -9.45 10.24
CA GLN A 471 4.79 -9.83 10.02
C GLN A 471 5.57 -8.73 9.31
N LEU A 472 5.02 -8.16 8.23
CA LEU A 472 5.69 -7.09 7.48
C LEU A 472 5.86 -5.84 8.35
N THR A 473 4.81 -5.38 9.02
CA THR A 473 4.87 -4.15 9.83
C THR A 473 5.83 -4.29 11.00
N LEU A 474 5.81 -5.42 11.71
CA LEU A 474 6.75 -5.67 12.80
C LEU A 474 8.19 -5.75 12.29
N ALA A 475 8.44 -6.52 11.22
CA ALA A 475 9.76 -6.66 10.63
C ALA A 475 10.31 -5.32 10.15
N SER A 476 9.50 -4.52 9.44
CA SER A 476 9.91 -3.21 8.93
C SER A 476 10.25 -2.24 10.05
N LEU A 477 9.46 -2.22 11.13
CA LEU A 477 9.70 -1.35 12.28
C LEU A 477 11.02 -1.71 12.98
N ILE A 478 11.20 -2.97 13.41
CA ILE A 478 12.36 -3.35 14.24
C ILE A 478 13.64 -3.51 13.42
N HIS A 479 13.52 -3.68 12.10
CA HIS A 479 14.65 -3.61 11.18
C HIS A 479 15.09 -2.16 10.96
N GLY A 480 14.14 -1.25 10.75
CA GLY A 480 14.42 0.16 10.47
C GLY A 480 14.84 0.99 11.68
N PHE A 481 14.40 0.62 12.89
CA PHE A 481 14.55 1.45 14.09
C PHE A 481 14.96 0.64 15.32
N ASP A 482 15.77 1.26 16.17
CA ASP A 482 15.99 0.88 17.55
C ASP A 482 14.85 1.45 18.40
N LEU A 483 14.43 0.65 19.37
CA LEU A 483 13.24 0.90 20.19
C LEU A 483 13.64 1.01 21.65
N GLU A 484 13.20 2.07 22.32
CA GLU A 484 13.42 2.25 23.76
C GLU A 484 12.17 2.80 24.46
N THR A 485 12.01 2.47 25.73
CA THR A 485 10.97 3.04 26.60
C THR A 485 11.40 4.43 27.10
N GLN A 486 10.45 5.31 27.42
CA GLN A 486 10.75 6.64 27.97
C GLN A 486 11.42 6.58 29.35
N SER A 487 10.99 5.61 30.17
CA SER A 487 11.62 5.27 31.44
C SER A 487 12.18 3.85 31.35
N ASN A 488 13.20 3.52 32.15
CA ASN A 488 13.69 2.14 32.28
C ASN A 488 12.69 1.22 33.03
N GLU A 489 11.43 1.63 33.16
CA GLU A 489 10.37 0.86 33.80
C GLU A 489 9.67 -0.04 32.78
N ALA A 490 9.06 -1.12 33.28
CA ALA A 490 8.26 -1.99 32.43
C ALA A 490 7.05 -1.24 31.87
N VAL A 491 6.78 -1.44 30.59
CA VAL A 491 5.58 -0.93 29.93
C VAL A 491 4.35 -1.53 30.60
N ASP A 492 3.41 -0.67 31.02
CA ASP A 492 2.14 -1.08 31.62
C ASP A 492 1.37 -2.05 30.71
N THR A 493 0.88 -3.14 31.28
CA THR A 493 0.15 -4.21 30.57
C THR A 493 -1.35 -4.26 30.95
N SER A 494 -1.87 -3.16 31.50
CA SER A 494 -3.28 -3.04 31.87
C SER A 494 -4.22 -3.16 30.65
N GLU A 495 -5.27 -3.96 30.84
CA GLU A 495 -6.22 -4.37 29.79
C GLU A 495 -7.49 -3.52 29.86
N GLY A 496 -7.96 -3.02 28.71
CA GLY A 496 -9.16 -2.20 28.62
C GLY A 496 -10.42 -3.02 28.35
N ILE A 497 -11.58 -2.35 28.51
CA ILE A 497 -12.90 -2.94 28.30
C ILE A 497 -13.39 -2.58 26.89
N ALA A 498 -13.32 -3.52 25.96
CA ALA A 498 -13.84 -3.37 24.59
C ALA A 498 -14.16 -4.75 23.98
N LEU A 499 -14.70 -4.76 22.76
CA LEU A 499 -14.86 -5.99 21.98
C LEU A 499 -13.49 -6.62 21.65
N THR A 500 -12.49 -5.78 21.41
CA THR A 500 -11.11 -6.18 21.16
C THR A 500 -10.25 -6.03 22.40
N TYR A 501 -9.14 -6.76 22.45
CA TYR A 501 -8.21 -6.80 23.58
C TYR A 501 -7.36 -5.52 23.67
N VAL A 502 -7.95 -4.36 23.93
CA VAL A 502 -7.22 -3.08 23.90
C VAL A 502 -6.33 -2.89 25.14
N LYS A 503 -5.21 -2.20 24.98
CA LYS A 503 -4.38 -1.69 26.09
C LYS A 503 -4.96 -0.38 26.60
N VAL A 504 -4.98 -0.17 27.92
CA VAL A 504 -5.51 1.05 28.55
C VAL A 504 -4.60 2.24 28.30
N SER A 505 -3.32 2.09 28.63
CA SER A 505 -2.33 3.16 28.52
C SER A 505 -1.78 3.26 27.09
N PRO A 506 -1.48 4.49 26.61
CA PRO A 506 -0.83 4.68 25.31
C PRO A 506 0.52 3.95 25.25
N LEU A 507 0.99 3.65 24.05
CA LEU A 507 2.28 3.00 23.84
C LEU A 507 3.25 4.00 23.21
N GLU A 508 3.85 4.82 24.06
CA GLU A 508 4.81 5.84 23.63
C GLU A 508 6.23 5.26 23.66
N VAL A 509 6.90 5.26 22.50
CA VAL A 509 8.21 4.61 22.31
C VAL A 509 9.20 5.60 21.69
N LEU A 510 10.42 5.60 22.19
CA LEU A 510 11.53 6.34 21.62
C LEU A 510 12.15 5.54 20.48
N LEU A 511 12.23 6.16 19.31
CA LEU A 511 12.75 5.55 18.08
C LEU A 511 14.02 6.25 17.61
N SER A 512 15.01 5.47 17.18
CA SER A 512 16.17 5.97 16.41
C SER A 512 16.45 5.07 15.21
N PRO A 513 16.80 5.61 14.03
CA PRO A 513 17.09 4.80 12.85
C PRO A 513 18.27 3.84 13.06
N ARG A 514 18.07 2.57 12.68
CA ARG A 514 19.14 1.54 12.56
C ARG A 514 19.77 1.52 11.18
N LEU A 515 18.96 1.78 10.15
CA LEU A 515 19.40 1.76 8.75
C LEU A 515 19.88 3.15 8.30
N SER A 516 20.75 3.16 7.28
CA SER A 516 21.25 4.41 6.68
C SER A 516 20.10 5.31 6.18
N PRO A 517 20.20 6.64 6.32
CA PRO A 517 19.28 7.60 5.72
C PRO A 517 19.00 7.34 4.25
N SER A 518 20.02 6.94 3.48
CA SER A 518 19.84 6.61 2.06
C SER A 518 18.86 5.45 1.90
N LEU A 519 18.94 4.39 2.69
CA LEU A 519 18.06 3.23 2.57
C LEU A 519 16.64 3.49 3.10
N ILE A 520 16.45 4.54 3.91
CA ILE A 520 15.14 4.95 4.42
C ILE A 520 14.49 6.02 3.52
N ILE A 521 15.30 6.87 2.87
CA ILE A 521 14.86 8.01 2.04
C ILE A 521 14.92 7.70 0.53
N VAL A 522 15.54 6.59 0.08
CA VAL A 522 15.66 6.25 -1.35
C VAL A 522 14.28 6.08 -1.99
N GLY A 523 13.95 7.11 -2.75
CA GLY A 523 12.76 7.34 -3.56
C GLY A 523 12.82 8.79 -4.02
N LYS A 524 13.44 9.00 -5.20
CA LYS A 524 13.71 10.27 -5.92
C LYS A 524 13.24 11.56 -5.24
N ARG A 525 14.18 12.52 -5.15
CA ARG A 525 13.88 13.95 -5.26
C ARG A 525 13.24 14.23 -6.64
N CYS A 526 11.96 13.90 -6.77
CA CYS A 526 10.94 14.82 -7.24
C CYS A 526 10.06 15.05 -6.01
N SER A 527 10.46 16.03 -5.21
CA SER A 527 9.41 16.92 -4.75
C SER A 527 9.16 17.84 -5.96
N GLU A 528 7.95 17.98 -6.48
CA GLU A 528 6.65 17.55 -5.95
C GLU A 528 5.68 17.31 -7.13
N ASN A 529 5.24 16.05 -7.36
CA ASN A 529 4.02 15.71 -8.14
C ASN A 529 4.04 15.49 -9.69
N ASP A 530 5.07 14.91 -10.34
CA ASP A 530 5.05 14.69 -11.81
C ASP A 530 5.56 13.29 -12.27
N GLY A 531 4.64 12.38 -12.62
CA GLY A 531 4.88 11.01 -13.12
C GLY A 531 4.80 10.87 -14.64
N TRP A 532 5.54 11.70 -15.39
CA TRP A 532 5.67 11.57 -16.85
C TRP A 532 7.12 11.36 -17.32
N LYS A 533 8.08 11.53 -16.42
CA LYS A 533 9.52 11.39 -16.70
C LYS A 533 9.98 9.93 -16.72
N GLU A 534 9.29 9.03 -16.03
CA GLU A 534 9.64 7.61 -15.96
C GLU A 534 9.10 6.86 -17.20
N GLU A 535 8.01 7.37 -17.73
CA GLU A 535 7.29 6.97 -18.92
C GLU A 535 8.12 7.31 -20.17
N LEU A 536 8.84 8.44 -20.16
CA LEU A 536 9.83 8.80 -21.18
C LEU A 536 10.99 7.79 -21.25
N THR A 537 11.58 7.42 -20.11
CA THR A 537 12.68 6.43 -20.08
C THR A 537 12.18 5.05 -20.50
N THR A 538 10.99 4.65 -20.04
CA THR A 538 10.34 3.39 -20.43
C THR A 538 10.09 3.33 -21.94
N PHE A 539 9.71 4.45 -22.56
CA PHE A 539 9.51 4.52 -24.01
C PHE A 539 10.78 4.14 -24.80
N PHE A 540 11.97 4.58 -24.39
CA PHE A 540 13.22 4.32 -25.09
C PHE A 540 13.80 2.92 -24.84
N GLU A 541 13.61 2.35 -23.64
CA GLU A 541 14.06 0.99 -23.32
C GLU A 541 13.34 -0.08 -24.14
N TRP A 542 12.04 0.11 -24.44
CA TRP A 542 11.25 -0.87 -25.20
C TRP A 542 11.55 -0.85 -26.69
N HIS A 543 11.81 0.32 -27.28
CA HIS A 543 12.09 0.42 -28.71
C HIS A 543 13.37 -0.31 -29.14
N GLY A 544 14.26 -0.64 -28.20
CA GLY A 544 15.48 -1.43 -28.46
C GLY A 544 15.33 -2.94 -28.31
N LYS A 545 14.14 -3.45 -27.93
CA LYS A 545 13.91 -4.87 -27.65
C LYS A 545 13.18 -5.55 -28.80
N PHE A 546 13.69 -6.72 -29.18
CA PHE A 546 13.09 -7.58 -30.20
C PHE A 546 11.94 -8.39 -29.59
N LEU A 547 10.70 -8.12 -30.01
CA LEU A 547 9.54 -8.83 -29.51
C LEU A 547 9.27 -10.07 -30.35
N VAL A 548 8.84 -11.15 -29.72
CA VAL A 548 8.43 -12.38 -30.44
C VAL A 548 7.31 -12.10 -31.43
N SER A 549 6.48 -11.10 -31.15
CA SER A 549 5.43 -10.61 -32.04
C SER A 549 5.94 -9.82 -33.25
N ASP A 550 7.17 -9.28 -33.22
CA ASP A 550 7.81 -8.65 -34.38
C ASP A 550 8.25 -9.69 -35.42
N ALA A 551 8.65 -10.88 -34.95
CA ALA A 551 8.98 -12.03 -35.79
C ALA A 551 7.74 -12.85 -36.19
N LEU A 552 6.76 -12.98 -35.30
CA LEU A 552 5.55 -13.78 -35.48
C LEU A 552 4.29 -12.93 -35.21
N PRO A 553 3.83 -12.12 -36.19
CA PRO A 553 2.73 -11.17 -35.99
C PRO A 553 1.39 -11.80 -35.60
N PHE A 554 1.15 -13.06 -35.94
CA PHE A 554 -0.09 -13.77 -35.55
C PHE A 554 -0.11 -14.18 -34.07
N LEU A 555 1.04 -14.15 -33.38
CA LEU A 555 1.12 -14.34 -31.93
C LEU A 555 1.03 -13.02 -31.16
N ARG A 556 0.82 -11.89 -31.85
CA ARG A 556 0.70 -10.56 -31.26
C ARG A 556 -0.39 -10.46 -30.19
N TRP A 557 -1.43 -11.29 -30.28
CA TRP A 557 -2.51 -11.33 -29.29
C TRP A 557 -2.12 -12.04 -27.98
N LEU A 558 -1.11 -12.91 -27.99
CA LEU A 558 -0.64 -13.59 -26.79
C LEU A 558 0.13 -12.66 -25.84
N ASP A 559 0.66 -11.54 -26.36
CA ASP A 559 1.45 -10.57 -25.60
C ASP A 559 2.48 -11.27 -24.69
N ILE A 560 3.25 -12.21 -25.28
CA ILE A 560 4.21 -13.08 -24.58
C ILE A 560 5.32 -12.21 -24.00
N GLY A 561 5.17 -11.79 -22.75
CA GLY A 561 6.05 -10.84 -22.06
C GLY A 561 5.31 -9.65 -21.42
N GLY A 562 4.14 -9.25 -21.94
CA GLY A 562 3.35 -8.09 -21.48
C GLY A 562 3.77 -6.74 -22.09
N ASP A 563 4.68 -6.77 -23.05
CA ASP A 563 5.44 -5.62 -23.54
C ASP A 563 4.58 -4.65 -24.36
N GLN A 564 3.63 -5.19 -25.14
CA GLN A 564 2.70 -4.36 -25.91
C GLN A 564 1.75 -3.57 -24.99
N LYS A 565 1.49 -4.10 -23.79
CA LYS A 565 0.64 -3.48 -22.78
C LYS A 565 1.35 -2.32 -22.11
N SER A 566 2.62 -2.48 -21.73
CA SER A 566 3.45 -1.41 -21.17
C SER A 566 3.63 -0.24 -22.14
N MET A 567 3.93 -0.52 -23.41
CA MET A 567 4.08 0.53 -24.43
C MET A 567 2.79 1.33 -24.66
N LYS A 568 1.62 0.69 -24.64
CA LYS A 568 0.33 1.38 -24.78
C LYS A 568 0.00 2.25 -23.56
N LYS A 569 0.37 1.82 -22.36
CA LYS A 569 0.20 2.59 -21.12
C LYS A 569 1.05 3.86 -21.16
N ALA A 570 2.35 3.73 -21.44
CA ALA A 570 3.26 4.88 -21.55
C ALA A 570 2.78 5.88 -22.63
N ALA A 571 2.35 5.38 -23.79
CA ALA A 571 1.80 6.23 -24.84
C ALA A 571 0.52 6.98 -24.42
N LYS A 572 -0.35 6.35 -23.62
CA LYS A 572 -1.59 6.96 -23.12
C LYS A 572 -1.32 8.02 -22.06
N GLU A 573 -0.37 7.79 -21.15
CA GLU A 573 0.01 8.74 -20.12
C GLU A 573 0.68 9.98 -20.71
N LEU A 574 1.57 9.80 -21.69
CA LEU A 574 2.17 10.90 -22.45
C LEU A 574 1.13 11.70 -23.25
N ASP A 575 0.13 11.05 -23.88
CA ASP A 575 -0.93 11.76 -24.61
C ASP A 575 -1.84 12.58 -23.69
N ILE A 576 -2.14 12.11 -22.48
CA ILE A 576 -2.93 12.86 -21.48
C ILE A 576 -2.19 14.14 -21.07
N VAL A 577 -0.88 14.05 -20.85
CA VAL A 577 -0.03 15.19 -20.47
C VAL A 577 0.01 16.23 -21.60
N VAL A 578 0.29 15.80 -22.83
CA VAL A 578 0.38 16.70 -23.99
C VAL A 578 -0.98 17.29 -24.36
N GLN A 579 -2.08 16.54 -24.19
CA GLN A 579 -3.44 17.08 -24.33
C GLN A 579 -3.73 18.17 -23.29
N GLY A 580 -3.34 17.97 -22.04
CA GLY A 580 -3.47 18.98 -20.98
C GLY A 580 -2.75 20.29 -21.35
N TRP A 581 -1.51 20.18 -21.85
CA TRP A 581 -0.76 21.33 -22.35
C TRP A 581 -1.45 22.01 -23.54
N LEU A 582 -1.97 21.25 -24.51
CA LEU A 582 -2.64 21.80 -25.68
C LEU A 582 -3.91 22.60 -25.31
N GLU A 583 -4.74 22.07 -24.41
CA GLU A 583 -5.94 22.77 -23.94
C GLU A 583 -5.60 24.03 -23.15
N GLU A 584 -4.51 24.02 -22.38
CA GLU A 584 -4.01 25.19 -21.67
C GLU A 584 -3.59 26.30 -22.64
N HIS A 585 -2.84 25.98 -23.69
CA HIS A 585 -2.38 26.94 -24.70
C HIS A 585 -3.54 27.51 -25.52
N LYS A 586 -4.52 26.67 -25.90
CA LYS A 586 -5.76 27.13 -26.57
C LYS A 586 -6.57 28.10 -25.72
N LYS A 587 -6.73 27.80 -24.42
CA LYS A 587 -7.51 28.64 -23.50
C LYS A 587 -6.86 30.00 -23.25
N LYS A 588 -5.52 30.04 -23.18
CA LYS A 588 -4.71 31.28 -23.07
C LYS A 588 -4.75 32.11 -24.35
N LYS A 589 -4.64 31.48 -25.53
CA LYS A 589 -4.73 32.19 -26.82
C LYS A 589 -6.12 32.80 -27.04
N ALA A 590 -7.17 32.14 -26.56
CA ALA A 590 -8.55 32.61 -26.64
C ALA A 590 -8.89 33.75 -25.64
N SER A 591 -8.20 33.86 -24.50
CA SER A 591 -8.39 34.95 -23.52
C SER A 591 -7.69 36.25 -23.92
N GLY A 592 -6.88 36.25 -24.98
CA GLY A 592 -6.11 37.40 -25.43
C GLY A 592 -4.85 37.67 -24.59
N GLU A 593 -4.46 36.76 -23.69
CA GLU A 593 -3.19 36.84 -22.97
C GLU A 593 -2.04 36.47 -23.92
N THR A 594 -1.40 37.48 -24.52
CA THR A 594 -0.14 37.29 -25.25
C THR A 594 0.98 36.88 -24.29
N LYS A 595 1.58 35.69 -24.48
CA LYS A 595 2.94 35.41 -24.00
C LYS A 595 3.91 36.30 -24.78
N GLU A 596 4.96 36.79 -24.11
CA GLU A 596 6.09 37.45 -24.78
C GLU A 596 6.85 36.51 -25.72
N ASP A 597 6.75 35.18 -25.51
CA ASP A 597 7.38 34.14 -26.33
C ASP A 597 6.37 33.05 -26.76
N GLU A 598 6.13 32.91 -28.08
CA GLU A 598 5.41 31.75 -28.65
C GLU A 598 6.28 30.49 -28.54
N ASP A 599 5.74 29.39 -28.01
CA ASP A 599 6.41 28.09 -28.03
C ASP A 599 5.98 27.23 -29.24
N PHE A 600 6.64 26.09 -29.43
CA PHE A 600 6.41 25.25 -30.61
C PHE A 600 4.95 24.78 -30.72
N MET A 601 4.25 24.59 -29.60
CA MET A 601 2.84 24.19 -29.60
C MET A 601 1.96 25.37 -30.03
N ASP A 602 2.29 26.61 -29.63
CA ASP A 602 1.64 27.84 -30.09
C ASP A 602 1.83 28.08 -31.60
N VAL A 603 3.05 27.87 -32.11
CA VAL A 603 3.39 27.97 -33.54
C VAL A 603 2.60 26.94 -34.34
N MET A 604 2.49 25.71 -33.85
CA MET A 604 1.68 24.66 -34.48
C MET A 604 0.18 25.02 -34.49
N ILE A 605 -0.35 25.60 -33.40
CA ILE A 605 -1.73 26.12 -33.38
C ILE A 605 -1.90 27.20 -34.46
N SER A 606 -0.98 28.16 -34.57
CA SER A 606 -1.04 29.25 -35.56
C SER A 606 -0.95 28.75 -37.00
N LEU A 607 -0.07 27.78 -37.29
CA LEU A 607 0.09 27.20 -38.62
C LEU A 607 -1.15 26.41 -39.06
N LEU A 608 -1.71 25.60 -38.18
CA LEU A 608 -2.91 24.80 -38.44
C LEU A 608 -4.19 25.66 -38.55
N GLN A 609 -4.18 26.85 -37.93
CA GLN A 609 -5.24 27.85 -38.06
C GLN A 609 -5.16 28.63 -39.38
N ASN A 610 -3.96 28.98 -39.84
CA ASN A 610 -3.76 29.71 -41.10
C ASN A 610 -3.90 28.81 -42.34
N ASP A 611 -3.55 27.53 -42.24
CA ASP A 611 -3.75 26.52 -43.28
C ASP A 611 -4.45 25.26 -42.74
N PRO A 612 -5.80 25.23 -42.76
CA PRO A 612 -6.58 24.09 -42.33
C PRO A 612 -6.44 22.83 -43.21
N GLN A 613 -5.81 22.92 -44.39
CA GLN A 613 -5.54 21.77 -45.26
C GLN A 613 -4.10 21.25 -45.16
N LEU A 614 -3.27 21.83 -44.28
CA LEU A 614 -1.86 21.45 -44.13
C LEU A 614 -1.67 19.95 -43.84
N PHE A 615 -2.65 19.32 -43.18
CA PHE A 615 -2.71 17.87 -42.97
C PHE A 615 -4.05 17.30 -43.46
N PRO A 616 -4.19 16.99 -44.76
CA PRO A 616 -5.47 16.60 -45.34
C PRO A 616 -5.96 15.28 -44.73
N GLY A 617 -7.20 15.29 -44.23
CA GLY A 617 -7.83 14.13 -43.58
C GLY A 617 -7.45 13.88 -42.12
N ARG A 618 -6.75 14.81 -41.45
CA ARG A 618 -6.38 14.72 -40.04
C ARG A 618 -6.96 15.88 -39.23
N ASP A 619 -7.30 15.59 -37.98
CA ASP A 619 -7.68 16.61 -37.01
C ASP A 619 -6.46 17.46 -36.59
N ALA A 620 -6.66 18.76 -36.47
CA ALA A 620 -5.58 19.72 -36.17
C ALA A 620 -4.95 19.48 -34.79
N ASP A 621 -5.75 19.15 -33.78
CA ASP A 621 -5.24 18.93 -32.42
C ASP A 621 -4.42 17.66 -32.36
N TYR A 622 -4.90 16.62 -33.01
CA TYR A 622 -4.15 15.39 -33.16
C TYR A 622 -2.79 15.61 -33.84
N ALA A 623 -2.77 16.37 -34.95
CA ALA A 623 -1.54 16.69 -35.67
C ALA A 623 -0.55 17.49 -34.79
N ASN A 624 -1.04 18.42 -33.98
CA ASN A 624 -0.22 19.19 -33.06
C ASN A 624 0.41 18.33 -31.96
N LYS A 625 -0.42 17.60 -31.19
CA LYS A 625 0.05 16.76 -30.08
C LYS A 625 1.09 15.73 -30.53
N ALA A 626 0.84 15.06 -31.65
CA ALA A 626 1.73 14.04 -32.18
C ALA A 626 3.11 14.63 -32.57
N THR A 627 3.12 15.82 -33.16
CA THR A 627 4.37 16.48 -33.56
C THR A 627 5.17 16.95 -32.35
N CYS A 628 4.51 17.56 -31.36
CA CYS A 628 5.15 18.02 -30.12
C CYS A 628 5.75 16.86 -29.30
N LEU A 629 5.00 15.77 -29.13
CA LEU A 629 5.48 14.60 -28.40
C LEU A 629 6.71 13.95 -29.07
N ALA A 630 6.70 13.86 -30.40
CA ALA A 630 7.83 13.31 -31.16
C ALA A 630 9.13 14.12 -30.96
N MET A 631 9.04 15.45 -30.88
CA MET A 631 10.20 16.32 -30.63
C MET A 631 10.76 16.16 -29.20
N ILE A 632 9.89 16.11 -28.20
CA ILE A 632 10.28 15.96 -26.79
C ILE A 632 11.01 14.62 -26.57
N LEU A 633 10.46 13.54 -27.11
CA LEU A 633 11.07 12.23 -27.05
C LEU A 633 12.46 12.24 -27.69
N ALA A 634 12.56 12.69 -28.96
CA ALA A 634 13.81 12.64 -29.70
C ALA A 634 14.95 13.47 -29.08
N ALA A 635 14.64 14.59 -28.42
CA ALA A 635 15.65 15.53 -27.89
C ALA A 635 16.15 15.21 -26.48
N SER A 636 15.37 14.49 -25.66
CA SER A 636 15.67 14.33 -24.22
C SER A 636 16.82 13.35 -23.97
N ASP A 637 16.64 12.07 -24.32
CA ASP A 637 17.61 11.01 -23.99
C ASP A 637 18.89 11.13 -24.83
N THR A 638 18.77 11.57 -26.08
CA THR A 638 19.91 11.57 -27.01
C THR A 638 20.99 12.58 -26.61
N VAL A 639 20.59 13.76 -26.14
CA VAL A 639 21.49 14.80 -25.64
C VAL A 639 22.10 14.40 -24.30
N MET A 640 21.28 13.88 -23.39
CA MET A 640 21.73 13.44 -22.06
C MET A 640 22.84 12.38 -22.15
N LEU A 641 22.65 11.33 -22.97
CA LEU A 641 23.61 10.24 -23.08
C LEU A 641 24.95 10.71 -23.65
N THR A 642 24.91 11.60 -24.64
CA THR A 642 26.14 12.15 -25.23
C THR A 642 26.94 12.97 -24.21
N LEU A 643 26.26 13.73 -23.34
CA LEU A 643 26.93 14.47 -22.24
C LEU A 643 27.55 13.53 -21.20
N ILE A 644 26.85 12.45 -20.84
CA ILE A 644 27.35 11.45 -19.89
C ILE A 644 28.63 10.79 -20.42
N TRP A 645 28.65 10.40 -21.70
CA TRP A 645 29.86 9.84 -22.31
C TRP A 645 31.00 10.85 -22.44
N ALA A 646 30.69 12.10 -22.80
CA ALA A 646 31.70 13.17 -22.86
C ALA A 646 32.37 13.39 -21.49
N LEU A 647 31.59 13.46 -20.42
CA LEU A 647 32.14 13.61 -19.06
C LEU A 647 32.95 12.39 -18.64
N THR A 648 32.47 11.18 -18.95
CA THR A 648 33.20 9.92 -18.66
C THR A 648 34.58 9.93 -19.32
N LEU A 649 34.66 10.29 -20.60
CA LEU A 649 35.91 10.36 -21.34
C LEU A 649 36.85 11.44 -20.76
N LEU A 650 36.31 12.63 -20.42
CA LEU A 650 37.12 13.70 -19.84
C LEU A 650 37.69 13.37 -18.45
N LEU A 651 36.96 12.61 -17.63
CA LEU A 651 37.44 12.16 -16.32
C LEU A 651 38.56 11.11 -16.44
N ASN A 652 38.54 10.30 -17.50
CA ASN A 652 39.61 9.35 -17.82
C ASN A 652 40.81 9.99 -18.53
N HIS A 653 40.62 11.12 -19.20
CA HIS A 653 41.65 11.85 -19.93
C HIS A 653 41.82 13.27 -19.37
N ARG A 654 42.42 13.35 -18.18
CA ARG A 654 42.53 14.60 -17.40
C ARG A 654 43.32 15.70 -18.09
N ASP A 655 44.25 15.35 -18.96
CA ASP A 655 44.99 16.30 -19.79
C ASP A 655 44.09 16.96 -20.84
N VAL A 656 43.18 16.19 -21.46
CA VAL A 656 42.17 16.70 -22.40
C VAL A 656 41.17 17.60 -21.67
N LEU A 657 40.72 17.23 -20.47
CA LEU A 657 39.88 18.08 -19.63
C LEU A 657 40.56 19.42 -19.33
N LYS A 658 41.84 19.41 -18.94
CA LYS A 658 42.60 20.64 -18.67
C LYS A 658 42.77 21.50 -19.92
N LYS A 659 42.98 20.92 -21.10
CA LYS A 659 43.02 21.65 -22.38
C LYS A 659 41.67 22.33 -22.68
N ALA A 660 40.55 21.64 -22.43
CA ALA A 660 39.21 22.22 -22.60
C ALA A 660 38.93 23.35 -21.59
N GLN A 661 39.35 23.17 -20.34
CA GLN A 661 39.29 24.22 -19.32
C GLN A 661 40.14 25.43 -19.72
N HIS A 662 41.34 25.21 -20.26
CA HIS A 662 42.22 26.28 -20.71
C HIS A 662 41.64 27.04 -21.92
N GLU A 663 41.02 26.35 -22.88
CA GLU A 663 40.30 26.98 -23.99
C GLU A 663 39.17 27.90 -23.49
N LEU A 664 38.38 27.42 -22.52
CA LEU A 664 37.32 28.21 -21.88
C LEU A 664 37.88 29.42 -21.12
N ASP A 665 38.99 29.26 -20.41
CA ASP A 665 39.65 30.33 -19.67
C ASP A 665 40.18 31.43 -20.61
N ILE A 666 40.67 31.06 -21.80
CA ILE A 666 41.12 32.02 -22.83
C ILE A 666 39.95 32.74 -23.49
N HIS A 667 38.94 32.01 -23.95
CA HIS A 667 37.91 32.56 -24.84
C HIS A 667 36.70 33.14 -24.10
N VAL A 668 36.43 32.70 -22.87
CA VAL A 668 35.29 33.14 -22.06
C VAL A 668 35.75 33.83 -20.77
N GLY A 669 36.76 33.26 -20.11
CA GLY A 669 37.32 33.74 -18.84
C GLY A 669 36.45 33.39 -17.61
N SER A 670 36.85 33.91 -16.44
CA SER A 670 36.23 33.57 -15.14
C SER A 670 35.21 34.58 -14.63
N LYS A 671 35.03 35.71 -15.33
CA LYS A 671 34.18 36.82 -14.86
C LYS A 671 32.70 36.69 -15.24
N ARG A 672 32.35 35.72 -16.10
CA ARG A 672 30.99 35.50 -16.59
C ARG A 672 30.78 34.04 -17.01
N LYS A 673 29.52 33.59 -17.04
CA LYS A 673 29.16 32.30 -17.63
C LYS A 673 29.33 32.33 -19.16
N VAL A 674 29.65 31.16 -19.70
CA VAL A 674 29.64 30.88 -21.14
C VAL A 674 28.24 31.12 -21.70
N LYS A 675 28.19 31.68 -22.90
CA LYS A 675 26.98 31.94 -23.67
C LYS A 675 27.08 31.24 -25.01
N GLU A 676 25.94 31.06 -25.66
CA GLU A 676 25.88 30.41 -26.96
C GLU A 676 26.72 31.11 -28.03
N SER A 677 26.80 32.45 -27.98
CA SER A 677 27.64 33.25 -28.89
C SER A 677 29.14 32.94 -28.79
N ASP A 678 29.58 32.34 -27.67
CA ASP A 678 30.98 31.97 -27.43
C ASP A 678 31.34 30.63 -28.09
N LEU A 679 30.37 29.76 -28.35
CA LEU A 679 30.60 28.38 -28.79
C LEU A 679 31.40 28.30 -30.09
N LYS A 680 31.21 29.27 -31.00
CA LYS A 680 31.97 29.37 -32.27
C LYS A 680 33.49 29.47 -32.08
N ASN A 681 33.95 29.90 -30.90
CA ASN A 681 35.37 30.03 -30.57
C ASN A 681 35.92 28.84 -29.77
N LEU A 682 35.06 27.91 -29.31
CA LEU A 682 35.44 26.75 -28.49
C LEU A 682 35.66 25.52 -29.38
N VAL A 683 36.64 25.60 -30.27
CA VAL A 683 36.83 24.63 -31.35
C VAL A 683 37.31 23.27 -30.80
N TYR A 684 38.11 23.28 -29.74
CA TYR A 684 38.56 22.06 -29.07
C TYR A 684 37.40 21.38 -28.31
N LEU A 685 36.54 22.13 -27.64
CA LEU A 685 35.31 21.58 -27.03
C LEU A 685 34.36 20.98 -28.09
N GLN A 686 34.24 21.61 -29.25
CA GLN A 686 33.49 21.02 -30.38
C GLN A 686 34.14 19.73 -30.88
N ALA A 687 35.47 19.67 -30.96
CA ALA A 687 36.20 18.47 -31.34
C ALA A 687 36.00 17.33 -30.32
N ILE A 688 35.95 17.64 -29.01
CA ILE A 688 35.61 16.68 -27.94
C ILE A 688 34.23 16.08 -28.17
N ILE A 689 33.24 16.90 -28.49
CA ILE A 689 31.87 16.41 -28.74
C ILE A 689 31.83 15.55 -30.01
N LYS A 690 32.54 15.94 -31.08
CA LYS A 690 32.63 15.13 -32.30
C LYS A 690 33.28 13.77 -32.04
N GLU A 691 34.40 13.76 -31.32
CA GLU A 691 35.09 12.50 -30.99
C GLU A 691 34.27 11.64 -30.02
N THR A 692 33.53 12.25 -29.11
CA THR A 692 32.57 11.54 -28.24
C THR A 692 31.49 10.87 -29.07
N MET A 693 30.88 11.56 -30.04
CA MET A 693 29.85 10.97 -30.90
C MET A 693 30.40 9.93 -31.89
N ARG A 694 31.69 10.02 -32.27
CA ARG A 694 32.35 9.00 -33.09
C ARG A 694 32.54 7.70 -32.30
N LEU A 695 33.06 7.80 -31.08
CA LEU A 695 33.27 6.63 -30.23
C LEU A 695 31.94 6.10 -29.69
N TYR A 696 31.07 6.95 -29.21
CA TYR A 696 29.81 6.55 -28.58
C TYR A 696 28.63 7.18 -29.34
N PRO A 697 28.35 6.74 -30.59
CA PRO A 697 27.23 7.28 -31.35
C PRO A 697 25.92 6.90 -30.69
N THR A 698 25.09 7.89 -30.37
CA THR A 698 23.87 7.71 -29.60
C THR A 698 22.96 6.61 -30.15
N ALA A 699 22.88 6.46 -31.48
CA ALA A 699 22.23 5.35 -32.16
C ALA A 699 23.28 4.54 -32.94
N PRO A 700 23.74 3.39 -32.44
CA PRO A 700 24.82 2.62 -33.07
C PRO A 700 24.37 1.92 -34.37
N LEU A 701 23.08 1.61 -34.48
CA LEU A 701 22.40 1.25 -35.71
C LEU A 701 21.45 2.39 -36.10
N SER A 702 21.39 2.71 -37.39
CA SER A 702 20.40 3.68 -37.89
C SER A 702 18.98 3.18 -37.67
N LEU A 703 18.04 4.12 -37.56
CA LEU A 703 16.61 3.77 -37.54
C LEU A 703 16.21 3.03 -38.83
N PRO A 704 15.27 2.07 -38.76
CA PRO A 704 14.92 1.19 -39.88
C PRO A 704 14.23 1.93 -41.02
N HIS A 705 14.62 1.63 -42.25
CA HIS A 705 13.94 2.04 -43.49
C HIS A 705 13.33 0.82 -44.19
N GLU A 706 12.33 1.00 -45.06
CA GLU A 706 11.70 -0.08 -45.85
C GLU A 706 11.64 0.29 -47.35
N SER A 707 11.98 -0.65 -48.23
CA SER A 707 11.86 -0.44 -49.68
C SER A 707 10.40 -0.41 -50.10
N MET A 708 9.99 0.61 -50.84
CA MET A 708 8.61 0.74 -51.32
C MET A 708 8.35 -0.11 -52.58
N GLU A 709 9.40 -0.36 -53.34
CA GLU A 709 9.39 -1.12 -54.58
C GLU A 709 10.70 -1.89 -54.72
N ASP A 710 10.70 -2.83 -55.66
CA ASP A 710 11.89 -3.58 -56.03
C ASP A 710 12.96 -2.60 -56.54
N CYS A 711 14.18 -2.73 -56.03
CA CYS A 711 15.28 -1.86 -56.39
C CYS A 711 16.58 -2.65 -56.49
N THR A 712 17.66 -2.02 -56.96
CA THR A 712 18.98 -2.64 -57.01
C THR A 712 19.97 -1.80 -56.22
N VAL A 713 20.65 -2.43 -55.26
CA VAL A 713 21.68 -1.80 -54.44
C VAL A 713 22.99 -2.53 -54.68
N SER A 714 24.00 -1.80 -55.18
CA SER A 714 25.34 -2.33 -55.48
C SER A 714 25.32 -3.59 -56.36
N GLY A 715 24.42 -3.63 -57.35
CA GLY A 715 24.26 -4.75 -58.26
C GLY A 715 23.42 -5.92 -57.71
N TYR A 716 22.94 -5.84 -56.47
CA TYR A 716 22.05 -6.83 -55.88
C TYR A 716 20.60 -6.36 -55.92
N HIS A 717 19.73 -7.22 -56.43
CA HIS A 717 18.30 -6.98 -56.46
C HIS A 717 17.71 -7.09 -55.04
N ILE A 718 17.00 -6.06 -54.60
CA ILE A 718 16.31 -5.96 -53.33
C ILE A 718 14.81 -5.89 -53.59
N PRO A 719 14.03 -6.86 -53.11
CA PRO A 719 12.58 -6.83 -53.26
C PRO A 719 11.95 -5.66 -52.50
N ALA A 720 10.78 -5.22 -52.93
CA ALA A 720 9.90 -4.35 -52.18
C ALA A 720 9.64 -4.92 -50.77
N GLN A 721 9.38 -4.03 -49.81
CA GLN A 721 9.11 -4.31 -48.40
C GLN A 721 10.32 -4.86 -47.62
N THR A 722 11.53 -4.67 -48.11
CA THR A 722 12.77 -5.05 -47.41
C THR A 722 13.19 -3.98 -46.42
N ARG A 723 13.47 -4.36 -45.16
CA ARG A 723 13.96 -3.44 -44.11
C ARG A 723 15.49 -3.27 -44.10
N LEU A 724 15.96 -2.04 -43.93
CA LEU A 724 17.38 -1.65 -43.95
C LEU A 724 17.82 -1.02 -42.62
N PHE A 725 19.00 -1.42 -42.14
CA PHE A 725 19.73 -0.84 -40.99
C PHE A 725 21.18 -0.54 -41.38
N VAL A 726 21.72 0.60 -40.93
CA VAL A 726 23.11 1.02 -41.18
C VAL A 726 23.91 0.95 -39.87
N ASN A 727 25.07 0.30 -39.87
CA ASN A 727 25.90 0.13 -38.67
C ASN A 727 26.91 1.28 -38.51
N LEU A 728 26.48 2.33 -37.80
CA LEU A 728 27.26 3.53 -37.58
C LEU A 728 28.47 3.28 -36.67
N TRP A 729 28.33 2.42 -35.67
CA TRP A 729 29.43 2.08 -34.73
C TRP A 729 30.66 1.53 -35.45
N MET A 730 30.44 0.64 -36.43
CA MET A 730 31.53 0.04 -37.21
C MET A 730 32.13 1.06 -38.19
N ILE A 731 31.29 1.83 -38.90
CA ILE A 731 31.74 2.84 -39.86
C ILE A 731 32.63 3.90 -39.17
N HIS A 732 32.28 4.31 -37.95
CA HIS A 732 33.03 5.32 -37.19
C HIS A 732 34.35 4.81 -36.59
N ARG A 733 34.66 3.52 -36.77
CA ARG A 733 35.88 2.84 -36.30
C ARG A 733 36.67 2.16 -37.41
N ASP A 734 36.30 2.40 -38.67
CA ASP A 734 37.01 1.81 -39.81
C ASP A 734 38.50 2.25 -39.78
N PRO A 735 39.45 1.32 -39.61
CA PRO A 735 40.87 1.66 -39.49
C PRO A 735 41.47 2.18 -40.81
N THR A 736 40.78 2.02 -41.94
CA THR A 736 41.19 2.60 -43.22
C THR A 736 40.91 4.10 -43.31
N VAL A 737 40.03 4.61 -42.44
CA VAL A 737 39.67 6.04 -42.33
C VAL A 737 40.25 6.64 -41.04
N TRP A 738 40.10 5.95 -39.91
CA TRP A 738 40.44 6.46 -38.58
C TRP A 738 41.72 5.83 -38.03
N SER A 739 42.77 6.64 -37.82
CA SER A 739 43.98 6.19 -37.14
C SER A 739 43.74 5.98 -35.64
N ASP A 740 44.21 4.87 -35.09
CA ASP A 740 43.94 4.45 -33.70
C ASP A 740 42.44 4.55 -33.35
N PRO A 741 41.58 3.76 -34.02
CA PRO A 741 40.13 4.02 -34.09
C PRO A 741 39.40 3.92 -32.74
N TYR A 742 40.01 3.28 -31.74
CA TYR A 742 39.42 3.11 -30.41
C TYR A 742 39.89 4.15 -29.39
N GLU A 743 40.95 4.89 -29.70
CA GLU A 743 41.51 5.88 -28.78
C GLU A 743 40.74 7.20 -28.87
N PHE A 744 40.48 7.80 -27.70
CA PHE A 744 39.84 9.11 -27.61
C PHE A 744 40.84 10.23 -27.92
N GLN A 745 40.78 10.75 -29.14
CA GLN A 745 41.72 11.78 -29.63
C GLN A 745 40.97 12.92 -30.34
N PRO A 746 40.46 13.91 -29.61
CA PRO A 746 39.75 15.06 -30.19
C PRO A 746 40.55 15.81 -31.25
N GLU A 747 41.88 15.85 -31.14
CA GLU A 747 42.80 16.55 -32.04
C GLU A 747 42.67 16.13 -33.52
N ARG A 748 42.15 14.93 -33.82
CA ARG A 748 41.94 14.48 -35.21
C ARG A 748 40.94 15.36 -35.97
N PHE A 749 39.94 15.90 -35.27
CA PHE A 749 38.96 16.82 -35.84
C PHE A 749 39.45 18.26 -35.97
N LEU A 750 40.68 18.54 -35.54
CA LEU A 750 41.37 19.81 -35.80
C LEU A 750 42.42 19.68 -36.91
N THR A 751 42.74 18.46 -37.31
CA THR A 751 43.85 18.15 -38.22
C THR A 751 43.39 17.30 -39.40
N THR A 752 43.57 15.98 -39.34
CA THR A 752 43.36 15.03 -40.45
C THR A 752 41.92 14.96 -40.93
N HIS A 753 40.95 15.25 -40.05
CA HIS A 753 39.51 15.18 -40.32
C HIS A 753 38.80 16.52 -40.06
N LYS A 754 39.52 17.64 -40.18
CA LYS A 754 39.00 18.98 -39.85
C LYS A 754 37.73 19.36 -40.63
N ASP A 755 37.60 18.87 -41.87
CA ASP A 755 36.53 19.23 -42.79
C ASP A 755 35.30 18.30 -42.65
N PHE A 756 35.32 17.33 -41.72
CA PHE A 756 34.19 16.43 -41.50
C PHE A 756 33.06 17.15 -40.73
N ASP A 757 31.88 17.19 -41.34
CA ASP A 757 30.65 17.73 -40.75
C ASP A 757 29.70 16.60 -40.32
N VAL A 758 29.03 16.81 -39.19
CA VAL A 758 27.99 15.95 -38.64
C VAL A 758 26.69 15.99 -39.44
N ARG A 759 26.54 16.96 -40.36
CA ARG A 759 25.36 17.15 -41.24
C ARG A 759 25.32 16.20 -42.45
N GLY A 760 25.91 15.01 -42.33
CA GLY A 760 25.72 13.87 -43.22
C GLY A 760 26.22 14.02 -44.65
N GLN A 761 27.19 14.92 -44.90
CA GLN A 761 27.91 14.96 -46.18
C GLN A 761 29.09 13.99 -46.22
N ASN A 762 29.64 13.64 -45.05
CA ASN A 762 30.74 12.68 -44.90
C ASN A 762 30.16 11.35 -44.42
N PHE A 763 30.05 10.37 -45.32
CA PHE A 763 29.43 9.08 -45.00
C PHE A 763 30.29 8.22 -44.07
N GLU A 764 31.56 8.57 -43.91
CA GLU A 764 32.48 8.00 -42.94
C GLU A 764 32.21 8.48 -41.50
N TYR A 765 31.43 9.57 -41.34
CA TYR A 765 31.08 10.16 -40.04
C TYR A 765 29.66 10.75 -40.04
N MET A 766 28.68 9.92 -39.67
CA MET A 766 27.24 10.26 -39.73
C MET A 766 26.49 10.11 -38.39
N PRO A 767 26.83 10.86 -37.34
CA PRO A 767 26.14 10.74 -36.05
C PRO A 767 24.66 11.18 -36.09
N PHE A 768 24.24 11.94 -37.13
CA PHE A 768 22.86 12.37 -37.33
C PHE A 768 22.20 11.77 -38.61
N SER A 769 22.79 10.71 -39.18
CA SER A 769 22.37 10.09 -40.45
C SER A 769 22.49 11.04 -41.67
N SER A 770 21.95 10.63 -42.83
CA SER A 770 21.98 11.41 -44.08
C SER A 770 20.70 11.28 -44.93
N GLY A 771 20.53 12.16 -45.92
CA GLY A 771 19.42 12.17 -46.87
C GLY A 771 18.09 12.71 -46.33
N ARG A 772 16.97 12.39 -47.00
CA ARG A 772 15.62 12.93 -46.72
C ARG A 772 15.07 12.60 -45.33
N ARG A 773 15.70 11.67 -44.60
CA ARG A 773 15.34 11.23 -43.25
C ARG A 773 16.45 11.51 -42.23
N MET A 774 17.38 12.40 -42.56
CA MET A 774 18.37 12.93 -41.62
C MET A 774 17.67 13.58 -40.42
N CYS A 775 18.31 13.53 -39.25
CA CYS A 775 17.77 14.12 -38.02
C CYS A 775 17.42 15.61 -38.21
N PRO A 776 16.15 16.01 -38.02
CA PRO A 776 15.76 17.41 -38.14
C PRO A 776 16.27 18.28 -36.98
N GLY A 777 16.62 17.67 -35.85
CA GLY A 777 17.06 18.35 -34.63
C GLY A 777 18.57 18.63 -34.52
N VAL A 778 19.36 18.38 -35.58
CA VAL A 778 20.84 18.45 -35.52
C VAL A 778 21.36 19.79 -34.98
N SER A 779 20.78 20.92 -35.41
CA SER A 779 21.22 22.24 -34.97
C SER A 779 20.95 22.47 -33.49
N PHE A 780 19.76 22.09 -33.01
CA PHE A 780 19.37 22.23 -31.60
C PHE A 780 20.21 21.33 -30.70
N ALA A 781 20.41 20.07 -31.09
CA ALA A 781 21.22 19.12 -30.31
C ALA A 781 22.65 19.62 -30.12
N LEU A 782 23.30 20.12 -31.18
CA LEU A 782 24.67 20.64 -31.09
C LEU A 782 24.76 21.86 -30.16
N GLN A 783 23.79 22.78 -30.21
CA GLN A 783 23.74 23.93 -29.32
C GLN A 783 23.65 23.51 -27.85
N VAL A 784 22.71 22.61 -27.52
CA VAL A 784 22.53 22.15 -26.13
C VAL A 784 23.75 21.39 -25.64
N LEU A 785 24.28 20.45 -26.43
CA LEU A 785 25.45 19.66 -26.05
C LEU A 785 26.67 20.55 -25.75
N GLN A 786 26.97 21.48 -26.65
CA GLN A 786 28.13 22.36 -26.52
C GLN A 786 27.97 23.33 -25.34
N LEU A 787 26.79 23.94 -25.18
CA LEU A 787 26.56 24.89 -24.10
C LEU A 787 26.56 24.22 -22.73
N THR A 788 25.90 23.06 -22.59
CA THR A 788 25.83 22.33 -21.31
C THR A 788 27.20 21.82 -20.90
N LEU A 789 27.96 21.21 -21.82
CA LEU A 789 29.29 20.70 -21.51
C LEU A 789 30.26 21.84 -21.17
N ALA A 790 30.26 22.93 -21.95
CA ALA A 790 31.07 24.11 -21.64
C ALA A 790 30.70 24.73 -20.29
N SER A 791 29.40 24.79 -19.96
CA SER A 791 28.94 25.34 -18.68
C SER A 791 29.42 24.50 -17.49
N LEU A 792 29.39 23.18 -17.62
CA LEU A 792 29.86 22.26 -16.58
C LEU A 792 31.37 22.37 -16.38
N ILE A 793 32.15 22.37 -17.46
CA ILE A 793 33.63 22.41 -17.39
C ILE A 793 34.14 23.80 -16.95
N GLN A 794 33.48 24.88 -17.39
CA GLN A 794 33.81 26.24 -16.96
C GLN A 794 33.43 26.44 -15.49
N GLY A 795 32.26 25.94 -15.10
CA GLY A 795 31.70 26.13 -13.77
C GLY A 795 32.34 25.25 -12.70
N PHE A 796 32.85 24.06 -13.03
CA PHE A 796 33.21 23.12 -11.98
C PHE A 796 34.53 22.42 -12.26
N ASP A 797 35.28 22.21 -11.18
CA ASP A 797 36.33 21.21 -11.13
C ASP A 797 35.63 19.90 -10.86
N LEU A 798 35.84 18.96 -11.77
CA LEU A 798 35.16 17.68 -11.80
C LEU A 798 36.14 16.63 -11.30
N GLU A 799 35.79 15.90 -10.25
CA GLU A 799 36.62 14.85 -9.67
C GLU A 799 35.81 13.57 -9.46
N THR A 800 36.51 12.47 -9.33
CA THR A 800 35.93 11.15 -9.04
C THR A 800 36.10 10.87 -7.55
N GLN A 801 35.21 10.06 -6.96
CA GLN A 801 35.29 9.71 -5.53
C GLN A 801 36.56 8.93 -5.17
N SER A 802 37.15 8.23 -6.15
CA SER A 802 38.48 7.60 -6.07
C SER A 802 39.37 8.10 -7.22
N ASN A 803 40.69 7.94 -7.09
CA ASN A 803 41.63 8.22 -8.19
C ASN A 803 41.71 7.10 -9.23
N GLU A 804 40.77 6.15 -9.24
CA GLU A 804 40.73 5.08 -10.25
C GLU A 804 40.01 5.52 -11.53
N PRO A 805 40.34 4.92 -12.70
CA PRO A 805 39.66 5.22 -13.96
C PRO A 805 38.16 4.89 -13.91
N VAL A 806 37.34 5.77 -14.47
CA VAL A 806 35.90 5.59 -14.59
C VAL A 806 35.60 4.50 -15.60
N ASP A 807 34.68 3.60 -15.26
CA ASP A 807 34.24 2.51 -16.14
C ASP A 807 33.66 3.04 -17.47
N THR A 808 33.97 2.37 -18.58
CA THR A 808 33.50 2.71 -19.94
C THR A 808 32.65 1.62 -20.58
N SER A 809 32.11 0.68 -19.79
CA SER A 809 31.26 -0.39 -20.31
C SER A 809 29.89 0.09 -20.85
N GLU A 810 29.44 -0.54 -21.94
CA GLU A 810 28.24 -0.20 -22.71
C GLU A 810 27.04 -1.05 -22.28
N GLY A 811 25.87 -0.42 -22.14
CA GLY A 811 24.61 -1.07 -21.79
C GLY A 811 23.78 -1.49 -23.01
N ILE A 812 22.68 -2.22 -22.76
CA ILE A 812 21.80 -2.76 -23.80
C ILE A 812 20.67 -1.77 -24.09
N GLY A 813 20.48 -1.39 -25.36
CA GLY A 813 19.35 -0.54 -25.76
C GLY A 813 19.40 -0.13 -27.23
N LEU A 814 18.35 0.56 -27.69
CA LEU A 814 18.36 1.22 -29.01
C LEU A 814 19.39 2.35 -29.02
N THR A 815 19.60 3.00 -27.87
CA THR A 815 20.57 4.06 -27.65
C THR A 815 21.79 3.58 -26.87
N PHE A 816 22.91 4.26 -27.06
CA PHE A 816 24.22 3.93 -26.46
C PHE A 816 24.29 4.36 -24.99
N VAL A 817 23.60 3.62 -24.12
CA VAL A 817 23.58 3.87 -22.66
C VAL A 817 24.86 3.33 -21.99
N LYS A 818 25.33 3.96 -20.91
CA LYS A 818 26.38 3.36 -20.05
C LYS A 818 25.78 2.18 -19.27
N ALA A 819 26.55 1.12 -19.09
CA ALA A 819 26.12 0.01 -18.24
C ALA A 819 26.10 0.40 -16.75
N SER A 820 26.99 1.31 -16.35
CA SER A 820 27.12 1.83 -14.99
C SER A 820 26.81 3.34 -14.91
N PRO A 821 26.13 3.82 -13.86
CA PRO A 821 25.91 5.25 -13.65
C PRO A 821 27.23 6.02 -13.48
N LEU A 822 27.23 7.31 -13.85
CA LEU A 822 28.37 8.20 -13.65
C LEU A 822 28.18 9.07 -12.39
N ASP A 823 29.02 8.83 -11.37
CA ASP A 823 29.05 9.66 -10.16
C ASP A 823 30.26 10.61 -10.19
N VAL A 824 30.00 11.92 -9.99
CA VAL A 824 31.02 12.98 -10.09
C VAL A 824 30.98 13.87 -8.85
N LEU A 825 32.13 14.10 -8.24
CA LEU A 825 32.33 15.14 -7.25
C LEU A 825 32.60 16.47 -7.96
N VAL A 826 31.91 17.52 -7.54
CA VAL A 826 32.02 18.83 -8.19
C VAL A 826 32.39 19.90 -7.19
N SER A 827 33.39 20.71 -7.54
CA SER A 827 33.83 21.87 -6.79
C SER A 827 33.73 23.15 -7.64
N PRO A 828 33.26 24.29 -7.11
CA PRO A 828 33.08 25.50 -7.92
C PRO A 828 34.42 26.10 -8.40
N ARG A 829 34.53 26.41 -9.70
CA ARG A 829 35.70 27.12 -10.30
C ARG A 829 35.51 28.63 -10.44
N LEU A 830 34.27 29.09 -10.58
CA LEU A 830 33.92 30.49 -10.77
C LEU A 830 33.59 31.16 -9.43
N SER A 831 33.43 32.48 -9.46
CA SER A 831 32.97 33.22 -8.29
C SER A 831 31.60 32.70 -7.80
N PRO A 832 31.37 32.55 -6.48
CA PRO A 832 30.08 32.16 -5.91
C PRO A 832 28.89 32.98 -6.42
N SER A 833 29.12 34.27 -6.73
CA SER A 833 28.12 35.17 -7.29
C SER A 833 27.57 34.75 -8.66
N LEU A 834 28.26 33.84 -9.37
CA LEU A 834 27.82 33.31 -10.64
C LEU A 834 26.97 32.04 -10.47
N TYR A 835 26.89 31.40 -9.29
CA TYR A 835 26.04 30.21 -9.06
C TYR A 835 24.71 30.52 -8.35
N ALA A 836 24.59 31.71 -7.79
CA ALA A 836 23.40 32.19 -7.10
C ALA A 836 22.23 32.47 -8.05
#